data_AF-A0A1Y5F1W3-F1
#
_entry.id   AF-A0A1Y5F1W3-F1
#
_cell.length_a   1.000
_cell.length_b   1.000
_cell.length_c   1.000
_cell.angle_alpha   90.00
_cell.angle_beta   90.00
_cell.angle_gamma   90.00
#
_symmetry.space_group_name_H-M   'P 1'
#
loop_
_entity.id
_entity.type
_entity.pdbx_description
1 polymer ?
#
loop_
_entity_poly.entity_id
_entity_poly.type
_entity_poly.pdbx_seq_one_letter_code
_entity_poly.pdbx_strand_id
1 'polypeptide(L)'
;MKGNSSVMVRHIKTILLVICLLTVIMAIAISIFMVQTISDVPVERIRTFDKSIALSSGTSSLDSDTYINKSDLYDFGLFTNSGLSFKENIQLLKETKKIKEYRKGYLTLKKIDLPTLSLNECKRTSCYQRRIPFGNMPSVFWKGLIGIEDSRFLTHFGIDLKSIFRAIATDIVELRLAQGASTLTQQLVKNLFYSNEKSFKRKIKEIIVAVYIETKFSKEEILASYFNEVFWGSFNGIRIKGLYSASIFYFGKKPNEIAPFEAAILISLLKGPYFYSPLNHLDRLIERANIVYNKLIAMQLFSKDVDHKWSHKEWQKWLTHLKNRVMGDRYKPLIYASRVNEISAINSYEQFILIKNTHKVLSDISEKYSDEDLAVKIVIGNLNSKNQYSYYSKWERDKIRAISNERHSVGSSLKPIYYTLMTYLGLKWDDQVSTSPITMNLVSGKWTPRESHVVHDQEVSITRALQESLNRPVVRLAEQYGFKKLETLTKEYIPSLKTPLDQYPSQLLGSIELSVFELFEIYRKLLISECSQVSKGVKKWDETVLNVLSDPRKTTIRKIVSKDLRGLKFFGKTGTSNNGYDNWFVFYDGWNLGVIWTGVDSKRSGKGLRLFGGTTSYRIFQDFLLTRGRRLGELSCEKNEPLSR
;
A
#
# COMPACT_ATOMS: atom_id res chain seq x y z
N MET A 1 52.92 -68.75 -35.41
CA MET A 1 52.13 -67.50 -35.29
C MET A 1 50.70 -67.74 -34.75
N LYS A 2 50.51 -68.38 -33.58
CA LYS A 2 49.17 -68.55 -32.96
C LYS A 2 49.02 -67.90 -31.55
N GLY A 3 50.08 -67.31 -31.00
CA GLY A 3 50.08 -66.71 -29.65
C GLY A 3 49.66 -65.24 -29.55
N ASN A 4 49.88 -64.42 -30.59
CA ASN A 4 49.61 -62.96 -30.52
C ASN A 4 48.14 -62.57 -30.70
N SER A 5 47.30 -63.45 -31.25
CA SER A 5 45.87 -63.17 -31.47
C SER A 5 45.05 -63.21 -30.17
N SER A 6 45.35 -64.13 -29.24
CA SER A 6 44.57 -64.27 -28.00
C SER A 6 44.83 -63.14 -26.98
N VAL A 7 46.05 -62.62 -26.93
CA VAL A 7 46.43 -61.49 -26.07
C VAL A 7 45.77 -60.19 -26.54
N MET A 8 45.73 -59.96 -27.85
CA MET A 8 45.08 -58.78 -28.45
C MET A 8 43.56 -58.80 -28.21
N VAL A 9 42.90 -59.95 -28.37
CA VAL A 9 41.46 -60.10 -28.08
C VAL A 9 41.16 -59.90 -26.60
N ARG A 10 42.06 -60.33 -25.69
CA ARG A 10 41.90 -60.11 -24.25
C ARG A 10 42.04 -58.62 -23.88
N HIS A 11 42.97 -57.89 -24.49
CA HIS A 11 43.11 -56.45 -24.30
C HIS A 11 41.90 -55.67 -24.84
N ILE A 12 41.39 -56.02 -26.03
CA ILE A 12 40.19 -55.40 -26.60
C ILE A 12 38.96 -55.65 -25.70
N LYS A 13 38.79 -56.87 -25.18
CA LYS A 13 37.72 -57.19 -24.22
C LYS A 13 37.84 -56.36 -22.93
N THR A 14 39.03 -56.23 -22.36
CA THR A 14 39.25 -55.41 -21.17
C THR A 14 38.97 -53.93 -21.44
N ILE A 15 39.41 -53.38 -22.58
CA ILE A 15 39.13 -51.99 -22.97
C ILE A 15 37.62 -51.77 -23.14
N LEU A 16 36.92 -52.67 -23.84
CA LEU A 16 35.47 -52.58 -24.01
C LEU A 16 34.73 -52.67 -22.66
N LEU A 17 35.22 -53.50 -21.73
CA LEU A 17 34.63 -53.66 -20.40
C LEU A 17 34.86 -52.42 -19.53
N VAL A 18 36.03 -51.78 -19.63
CA VAL A 18 36.33 -50.49 -18.99
C VAL A 18 35.48 -49.37 -19.59
N ILE A 19 35.34 -49.30 -20.92
CA ILE A 19 34.46 -48.33 -21.58
C ILE A 19 33.01 -48.54 -21.12
N CYS A 20 32.53 -49.77 -21.10
CA CYS A 20 31.18 -50.10 -20.63
C CYS A 20 31.00 -49.67 -19.16
N LEU A 21 31.93 -50.01 -18.27
CA LEU A 21 31.89 -49.60 -16.87
C LEU A 21 31.89 -48.07 -16.71
N LEU A 22 32.73 -47.36 -17.47
CA LEU A 22 32.76 -45.89 -17.47
C LEU A 22 31.45 -45.29 -17.98
N THR A 23 30.84 -45.87 -19.02
CA THR A 23 29.52 -45.42 -19.52
C THR A 23 28.42 -45.64 -18.48
N VAL A 24 28.46 -46.75 -17.74
CA VAL A 24 27.50 -47.03 -16.66
C VAL A 24 27.69 -46.05 -15.50
N ILE A 25 28.92 -45.82 -15.05
CA ILE A 25 29.23 -44.85 -13.99
C ILE A 25 28.77 -43.45 -14.41
N MET A 26 29.04 -43.06 -15.66
CA MET A 26 28.60 -41.78 -16.21
C MET A 26 27.06 -41.68 -16.26
N ALA A 27 26.37 -42.74 -16.69
CA ALA A 27 24.90 -42.77 -16.72
C ALA A 27 24.29 -42.66 -15.31
N ILE A 28 24.88 -43.33 -14.31
CA ILE A 28 24.50 -43.22 -12.90
C ILE A 28 24.72 -41.78 -12.41
N ALA A 29 25.88 -41.19 -12.68
CA ALA A 29 26.19 -39.82 -12.28
C ALA A 29 25.23 -38.81 -12.91
N ILE A 30 24.89 -38.96 -14.20
CA ILE A 30 23.90 -38.14 -14.90
C ILE A 30 22.52 -38.31 -14.25
N SER A 31 22.12 -39.55 -13.95
CA SER A 31 20.82 -39.84 -13.34
C SER A 31 20.70 -39.21 -11.96
N ILE A 32 21.73 -39.34 -11.11
CA ILE A 32 21.82 -38.68 -9.80
C ILE A 32 21.71 -37.17 -9.97
N PHE A 33 22.46 -36.59 -10.92
CA PHE A 33 22.41 -35.14 -11.19
C PHE A 33 21.03 -34.67 -11.64
N MET A 34 20.34 -35.45 -12.49
CA MET A 34 18.96 -35.14 -12.91
C MET A 34 17.99 -35.20 -11.73
N VAL A 35 18.03 -36.27 -10.93
CA VAL A 35 17.16 -36.43 -9.75
C VAL A 35 17.38 -35.29 -8.76
N GLN A 36 18.64 -34.97 -8.44
CA GLN A 36 18.97 -33.82 -7.59
C GLN A 36 18.46 -32.50 -8.15
N THR A 37 18.65 -32.29 -9.47
CA THR A 37 18.19 -31.06 -10.13
C THR A 37 16.68 -30.92 -10.08
N ILE A 38 15.93 -32.02 -10.16
CA ILE A 38 14.46 -32.03 -10.11
C ILE A 38 13.96 -31.88 -8.67
N SER A 39 14.57 -32.56 -7.70
CA SER A 39 14.15 -32.51 -6.29
C SER A 39 14.28 -31.11 -5.68
N ASP A 40 15.21 -30.29 -6.19
CA ASP A 40 15.44 -28.92 -5.73
C ASP A 40 14.40 -27.91 -6.26
N VAL A 41 13.48 -28.33 -7.16
CA VAL A 41 12.54 -27.43 -7.84
C VAL A 41 11.18 -27.46 -7.16
N PRO A 42 10.72 -26.36 -6.54
CA PRO A 42 9.39 -26.27 -5.95
C PRO A 42 8.33 -26.11 -7.05
N VAL A 43 7.96 -27.23 -7.66
CA VAL A 43 7.07 -27.32 -8.82
C VAL A 43 5.67 -26.77 -8.54
N GLU A 44 5.26 -26.77 -7.26
CA GLU A 44 3.99 -26.25 -6.78
C GLU A 44 3.81 -24.77 -7.17
N ARG A 45 4.90 -23.99 -7.33
CA ARG A 45 4.84 -22.59 -7.77
C ARG A 45 4.20 -22.40 -9.15
N ILE A 46 4.13 -23.45 -9.96
CA ILE A 46 3.47 -23.42 -11.27
C ILE A 46 1.95 -23.54 -11.11
N ARG A 47 1.47 -24.31 -10.11
CA ARG A 47 0.03 -24.50 -9.83
C ARG A 47 -0.58 -23.44 -8.93
N THR A 48 0.21 -22.71 -8.14
CA THR A 48 -0.31 -21.75 -7.17
C THR A 48 -0.94 -20.53 -7.87
N PHE A 49 -2.11 -20.72 -8.46
CA PHE A 49 -3.26 -19.88 -8.15
C PHE A 49 -3.61 -20.22 -6.71
N ASP A 50 -2.85 -19.68 -5.76
CA ASP A 50 -3.38 -19.62 -4.41
C ASP A 50 -4.70 -18.88 -4.58
N LYS A 51 -5.83 -19.57 -4.36
CA LYS A 51 -7.06 -18.91 -3.96
C LYS A 51 -6.66 -18.23 -2.67
N SER A 52 -6.09 -17.03 -2.79
CA SER A 52 -5.57 -16.29 -1.67
C SER A 52 -6.67 -16.31 -0.64
N ILE A 53 -6.41 -16.99 0.48
CA ILE A 53 -7.40 -17.20 1.52
C ILE A 53 -7.93 -15.81 1.83
N ALA A 54 -9.18 -15.62 1.44
CA ALA A 54 -9.87 -14.37 1.55
C ALA A 54 -10.06 -14.12 3.05
N LEU A 55 -9.06 -13.50 3.68
CA LEU A 55 -9.38 -12.44 4.61
C LEU A 55 -10.14 -11.43 3.76
N SER A 56 -11.46 -11.62 3.70
CA SER A 56 -12.36 -10.83 2.89
C SER A 56 -12.13 -9.39 3.33
N SER A 57 -11.42 -8.60 2.53
CA SER A 57 -11.71 -7.19 2.52
C SER A 57 -13.19 -7.13 2.12
N GLY A 58 -14.05 -6.82 3.08
CA GLY A 58 -15.48 -6.72 2.83
C GLY A 58 -15.73 -5.79 1.65
N THR A 59 -16.91 -5.90 1.03
CA THR A 59 -17.32 -4.94 0.01
C THR A 59 -17.17 -3.52 0.56
N SER A 60 -16.47 -2.66 -0.19
CA SER A 60 -16.41 -1.25 0.17
C SER A 60 -17.73 -0.62 -0.23
N SER A 61 -18.35 0.15 0.66
CA SER A 61 -19.60 0.83 0.35
C SER A 61 -19.41 2.34 0.38
N LEU A 62 -20.09 3.02 -0.55
CA LEU A 62 -20.17 4.46 -0.64
C LEU A 62 -21.58 4.88 -0.20
N ASP A 63 -21.67 5.79 0.76
CA ASP A 63 -22.94 6.32 1.23
C ASP A 63 -23.58 7.23 0.18
N SER A 64 -24.90 7.44 0.26
CA SER A 64 -25.56 8.50 -0.51
C SER A 64 -25.09 9.89 -0.07
N ASP A 65 -25.24 10.87 -0.95
CA ASP A 65 -24.92 12.28 -0.72
C ASP A 65 -23.43 12.53 -0.40
N THR A 66 -22.56 11.66 -0.93
CA THR A 66 -21.11 11.80 -0.79
C THR A 66 -20.45 12.15 -2.12
N TYR A 67 -19.41 12.97 -2.05
CA TYR A 67 -18.60 13.32 -3.21
C TYR A 67 -17.49 12.31 -3.42
N ILE A 68 -17.37 11.84 -4.66
CA ILE A 68 -16.35 10.88 -5.09
C ILE A 68 -15.57 11.47 -6.25
N ASN A 69 -14.25 11.50 -6.14
CA ASN A 69 -13.42 11.93 -7.25
C ASN A 69 -13.43 10.88 -8.38
N LYS A 70 -13.64 11.33 -9.62
CA LYS A 70 -13.66 10.46 -10.81
C LYS A 70 -12.35 9.70 -11.02
N SER A 71 -11.19 10.34 -10.78
CA SER A 71 -9.90 9.67 -10.91
C SER A 71 -9.72 8.56 -9.89
N ASP A 72 -10.26 8.76 -8.69
CA ASP A 72 -10.05 7.87 -7.55
C ASP A 72 -10.90 6.61 -7.72
N LEU A 73 -12.13 6.79 -8.16
CA LEU A 73 -13.01 5.68 -8.51
C LEU A 73 -12.48 4.88 -9.72
N TYR A 74 -11.87 5.56 -10.69
CA TYR A 74 -11.21 4.90 -11.82
C TYR A 74 -10.01 4.07 -11.38
N ASP A 75 -9.09 4.68 -10.63
CA ASP A 75 -7.87 4.02 -10.16
C ASP A 75 -8.22 2.83 -9.26
N PHE A 76 -9.17 3.00 -8.32
CA PHE A 76 -9.66 1.91 -7.50
C PHE A 76 -10.26 0.79 -8.36
N GLY A 77 -11.14 1.12 -9.31
CA GLY A 77 -11.79 0.18 -10.21
C GLY A 77 -10.83 -0.71 -11.01
N LEU A 78 -9.67 -0.19 -11.42
CA LEU A 78 -8.62 -0.95 -12.11
C LEU A 78 -8.06 -2.08 -11.23
N PHE A 79 -7.97 -1.86 -9.92
CA PHE A 79 -7.41 -2.82 -8.96
C PHE A 79 -8.46 -3.76 -8.37
N THR A 80 -9.71 -3.72 -8.85
CA THR A 80 -10.78 -4.60 -8.36
C THR A 80 -10.95 -5.90 -9.15
N ASN A 81 -11.66 -6.86 -8.56
CA ASN A 81 -12.09 -8.09 -9.21
C ASN A 81 -13.29 -7.94 -10.16
N SER A 82 -13.70 -6.71 -10.50
CA SER A 82 -14.83 -6.51 -11.42
C SER A 82 -14.54 -7.05 -12.82
N GLY A 83 -15.50 -7.77 -13.40
CA GLY A 83 -15.45 -8.18 -14.81
C GLY A 83 -15.75 -7.04 -15.79
N LEU A 84 -16.46 -6.00 -15.33
CA LEU A 84 -16.81 -4.84 -16.13
C LEU A 84 -15.63 -3.85 -16.22
N SER A 85 -15.55 -3.18 -17.37
CA SER A 85 -14.72 -1.99 -17.56
C SER A 85 -15.18 -0.86 -16.64
N PHE A 86 -14.33 0.14 -16.44
CA PHE A 86 -14.75 1.33 -15.71
C PHE A 86 -15.88 2.07 -16.42
N LYS A 87 -15.84 2.15 -17.75
CA LYS A 87 -16.86 2.86 -18.54
C LYS A 87 -18.23 2.20 -18.39
N GLU A 88 -18.29 0.88 -18.51
CA GLU A 88 -19.53 0.11 -18.32
C GLU A 88 -20.07 0.26 -16.90
N ASN A 89 -19.20 0.15 -15.87
CA ASN A 89 -19.61 0.34 -14.48
C ASN A 89 -20.22 1.75 -14.26
N ILE A 90 -19.56 2.80 -14.76
CA ILE A 90 -20.06 4.17 -14.61
C ILE A 90 -21.37 4.37 -15.37
N GLN A 91 -21.48 3.81 -16.58
CA GLN A 91 -22.70 3.88 -17.38
C GLN A 91 -23.88 3.24 -16.64
N LEU A 92 -23.67 2.03 -16.10
CA LEU A 92 -24.67 1.33 -15.28
C LEU A 92 -25.08 2.15 -14.05
N LEU A 93 -24.13 2.75 -13.34
CA LEU A 93 -24.42 3.60 -12.17
C LEU A 93 -25.21 4.87 -12.54
N LYS A 94 -25.00 5.42 -13.75
CA LYS A 94 -25.77 6.56 -14.27
C LYS A 94 -27.18 6.15 -14.67
N GLU A 95 -27.33 5.05 -15.42
CA GLU A 95 -28.63 4.53 -15.86
C GLU A 95 -29.52 4.14 -14.68
N THR A 96 -28.92 3.53 -13.65
CA THR A 96 -29.61 3.18 -12.40
C THR A 96 -29.79 4.36 -11.44
N LYS A 97 -29.44 5.59 -11.87
CA LYS A 97 -29.53 6.83 -11.08
C LYS A 97 -28.88 6.72 -9.70
N LYS A 98 -27.75 6.00 -9.60
CA LYS A 98 -26.96 5.89 -8.37
C LYS A 98 -25.92 7.00 -8.23
N ILE A 99 -25.49 7.59 -9.34
CA ILE A 99 -24.55 8.73 -9.35
C ILE A 99 -25.02 9.85 -10.27
N LYS A 100 -24.57 11.07 -9.98
CA LYS A 100 -24.71 12.25 -10.84
C LYS A 100 -23.35 12.92 -11.02
N GLU A 101 -23.06 13.47 -12.21
CA GLU A 101 -21.86 14.27 -12.41
C GLU A 101 -21.89 15.53 -11.55
N TYR A 102 -20.79 15.80 -10.85
CA TYR A 102 -20.66 16.95 -9.97
C TYR A 102 -19.20 17.40 -9.91
N ARG A 103 -18.94 18.65 -10.29
CA ARG A 103 -17.58 19.22 -10.38
C ARG A 103 -16.66 18.31 -11.24
N LYS A 104 -15.53 17.86 -10.69
CA LYS A 104 -14.57 16.94 -11.33
C LYS A 104 -14.81 15.47 -10.96
N GLY A 105 -15.96 15.16 -10.37
CA GLY A 105 -16.28 13.86 -9.81
C GLY A 105 -17.75 13.50 -9.95
N TYR A 106 -18.22 12.70 -9.00
CA TYR A 106 -19.60 12.26 -8.91
C TYR A 106 -20.15 12.53 -7.52
N LEU A 107 -21.43 12.89 -7.47
CA LEU A 107 -22.23 12.85 -6.25
C LEU A 107 -22.99 11.53 -6.23
N THR A 108 -22.91 10.77 -5.14
CA THR A 108 -23.71 9.56 -4.96
C THR A 108 -25.15 9.95 -4.60
N LEU A 109 -26.12 9.35 -5.28
CA LEU A 109 -27.55 9.56 -5.02
C LEU A 109 -28.15 8.43 -4.18
N LYS A 110 -27.50 7.26 -4.18
CA LYS A 110 -27.88 6.07 -3.43
C LYS A 110 -26.60 5.38 -2.96
N LYS A 111 -26.73 4.48 -1.98
CA LYS A 111 -25.63 3.62 -1.55
C LYS A 111 -25.09 2.78 -2.72
N ILE A 112 -23.77 2.69 -2.84
CA ILE A 112 -23.08 1.92 -3.88
C ILE A 112 -22.10 0.96 -3.23
N ASP A 113 -22.26 -0.33 -3.49
CA ASP A 113 -21.25 -1.31 -3.14
C ASP A 113 -20.24 -1.43 -4.29
N LEU A 114 -18.98 -1.18 -3.96
CA LEU A 114 -17.86 -1.28 -4.87
C LEU A 114 -17.36 -2.73 -4.96
N PRO A 115 -16.90 -3.15 -6.14
CA PRO A 115 -16.22 -4.42 -6.30
C PRO A 115 -15.02 -4.55 -5.36
N THR A 116 -14.72 -5.77 -4.93
CA THR A 116 -13.64 -6.04 -3.98
C THR A 116 -12.27 -5.72 -4.58
N LEU A 117 -11.41 -5.11 -3.76
CA LEU A 117 -10.01 -4.86 -4.11
C LEU A 117 -9.29 -6.20 -4.24
N SER A 118 -8.56 -6.38 -5.33
CA SER A 118 -7.79 -7.60 -5.57
C SER A 118 -6.55 -7.62 -4.69
N LEU A 119 -6.26 -8.78 -4.09
CA LEU A 119 -5.05 -8.97 -3.29
C LEU A 119 -3.80 -8.85 -4.17
N ASN A 120 -2.78 -8.20 -3.64
CA ASN A 120 -1.44 -8.23 -4.21
C ASN A 120 -0.74 -9.53 -3.83
N GLU A 121 -0.50 -10.38 -4.81
CA GLU A 121 0.11 -11.71 -4.62
C GLU A 121 1.65 -11.68 -4.54
N CYS A 122 2.27 -10.50 -4.66
CA CYS A 122 3.72 -10.39 -4.48
C CYS A 122 4.14 -10.66 -3.03
N LYS A 123 5.12 -11.55 -2.87
CA LYS A 123 5.81 -11.78 -1.58
C LYS A 123 6.73 -10.62 -1.16
N ARG A 124 7.25 -9.85 -2.12
CA ARG A 124 8.18 -8.73 -1.87
C ARG A 124 7.42 -7.45 -1.58
N THR A 125 7.99 -6.60 -0.72
CA THR A 125 7.35 -5.34 -0.33
C THR A 125 7.15 -4.36 -1.48
N SER A 126 8.18 -4.17 -2.32
CA SER A 126 8.14 -3.26 -3.46
C SER A 126 7.81 -4.01 -4.75
N CYS A 127 6.62 -4.63 -4.80
CA CYS A 127 6.19 -5.47 -5.91
C CYS A 127 4.67 -5.49 -6.02
N TYR A 128 4.16 -5.52 -7.26
CA TYR A 128 2.75 -5.76 -7.53
C TYR A 128 2.58 -6.92 -8.52
N GLN A 129 1.77 -7.90 -8.12
CA GLN A 129 1.43 -9.07 -8.91
C GLN A 129 -0.04 -9.40 -8.68
N ARG A 130 -0.75 -9.53 -9.80
CA ARG A 130 -2.06 -10.15 -9.86
C ARG A 130 -2.07 -11.20 -10.94
N ARG A 131 -2.42 -12.41 -10.57
CA ARG A 131 -2.52 -13.57 -11.45
C ARG A 131 -3.92 -13.63 -12.06
N ILE A 132 -3.99 -14.14 -13.28
CA ILE A 132 -5.23 -14.47 -13.96
C ILE A 132 -5.19 -15.89 -14.51
N PRO A 133 -6.32 -16.63 -14.47
CA PRO A 133 -6.39 -17.95 -15.08
C PRO A 133 -6.25 -17.85 -16.60
N PHE A 134 -5.81 -18.94 -17.23
CA PHE A 134 -5.60 -18.99 -18.68
C PHE A 134 -6.85 -18.57 -19.47
N GLY A 135 -8.04 -19.05 -19.06
CA GLY A 135 -9.31 -18.73 -19.72
C GLY A 135 -9.68 -17.24 -19.72
N ASN A 136 -9.13 -16.45 -18.79
CA ASN A 136 -9.36 -15.00 -18.73
C ASN A 136 -8.27 -14.21 -19.47
N MET A 137 -7.30 -14.90 -20.07
CA MET A 137 -6.21 -14.28 -20.80
C MET A 137 -6.63 -14.03 -22.25
N PRO A 138 -6.58 -12.77 -22.73
CA PRO A 138 -6.93 -12.47 -24.11
C PRO A 138 -6.04 -13.25 -25.09
N SER A 139 -6.67 -13.85 -26.11
CA SER A 139 -6.01 -14.82 -26.98
C SER A 139 -4.83 -14.26 -27.75
N VAL A 140 -4.88 -12.96 -28.06
CA VAL A 140 -3.79 -12.20 -28.67
C VAL A 140 -2.45 -12.36 -27.95
N PHE A 141 -2.43 -12.41 -26.62
CA PHE A 141 -1.19 -12.46 -25.85
C PHE A 141 -0.50 -13.81 -26.00
N TRP A 142 -1.20 -14.90 -25.70
CA TRP A 142 -0.59 -16.22 -25.75
C TRP A 142 -0.34 -16.69 -27.18
N LYS A 143 -1.25 -16.43 -28.14
CA LYS A 143 -1.01 -16.73 -29.56
C LYS A 143 0.17 -15.93 -30.09
N GLY A 144 0.21 -14.63 -29.77
CA GLY A 144 1.29 -13.75 -30.18
C GLY A 144 2.64 -14.17 -29.63
N LEU A 145 2.71 -14.48 -28.33
CA LEU A 145 3.93 -14.96 -27.68
C LEU A 145 4.45 -16.26 -28.32
N ILE A 146 3.59 -17.25 -28.53
CA ILE A 146 3.94 -18.49 -29.22
C ILE A 146 4.48 -18.15 -30.61
N GLY A 147 3.73 -17.39 -31.41
CA GLY A 147 4.16 -17.05 -32.77
C GLY A 147 5.52 -16.34 -32.82
N ILE A 148 5.77 -15.43 -31.87
CA ILE A 148 6.96 -14.57 -31.86
C ILE A 148 8.19 -15.24 -31.28
N GLU A 149 8.07 -15.90 -30.12
CA GLU A 149 9.20 -16.43 -29.35
C GLU A 149 9.38 -17.94 -29.53
N ASP A 150 8.32 -18.72 -29.74
CA ASP A 150 8.39 -20.19 -29.79
C ASP A 150 7.26 -20.79 -30.65
N SER A 151 7.36 -20.68 -31.97
CA SER A 151 6.26 -20.99 -32.90
C SER A 151 5.86 -22.47 -32.91
N ARG A 152 6.70 -23.35 -32.34
CA ARG A 152 6.47 -24.79 -32.23
C ARG A 152 6.16 -25.23 -30.80
N PHE A 153 5.89 -24.29 -29.90
CA PHE A 153 5.60 -24.54 -28.50
C PHE A 153 4.60 -25.68 -28.27
N LEU A 154 3.54 -25.76 -29.08
CA LEU A 154 2.50 -26.78 -28.94
C LEU A 154 2.92 -28.18 -29.40
N THR A 155 4.04 -28.29 -30.13
CA THR A 155 4.47 -29.53 -30.80
C THR A 155 5.73 -30.14 -30.20
N HIS A 156 6.54 -29.36 -29.50
CA HIS A 156 7.74 -29.85 -28.82
C HIS A 156 7.50 -30.05 -27.32
N PHE A 157 8.44 -30.72 -26.66
CA PHE A 157 8.33 -31.11 -25.26
C PHE A 157 9.52 -30.54 -24.46
N GLY A 158 9.37 -29.31 -23.95
CA GLY A 158 10.38 -28.59 -23.17
C GLY A 158 11.58 -28.06 -23.98
N ILE A 159 12.02 -28.78 -25.01
CA ILE A 159 13.15 -28.42 -25.88
C ILE A 159 12.71 -28.51 -27.35
N ASP A 160 13.08 -27.50 -28.14
CA ASP A 160 12.91 -27.53 -29.58
C ASP A 160 14.24 -27.83 -30.29
N LEU A 161 14.50 -29.12 -30.53
CA LEU A 161 15.72 -29.58 -31.20
C LEU A 161 15.91 -28.94 -32.58
N LYS A 162 14.83 -28.82 -33.36
CA LYS A 162 14.88 -28.21 -34.68
C LYS A 162 15.25 -26.71 -34.59
N SER A 163 14.84 -26.00 -33.53
CA SER A 163 15.18 -24.58 -33.34
C SER A 163 16.61 -24.43 -32.88
N ILE A 164 17.12 -25.38 -32.07
CA ILE A 164 18.54 -25.44 -31.68
C ILE A 164 19.40 -25.66 -32.92
N PHE A 165 19.11 -26.67 -33.75
CA PHE A 165 19.90 -26.92 -34.97
C PHE A 165 19.87 -25.76 -35.94
N ARG A 166 18.70 -25.15 -36.15
CA ARG A 166 18.56 -23.94 -36.97
C ARG A 166 19.40 -22.79 -36.43
N ALA A 167 19.35 -22.55 -35.12
CA ALA A 167 20.13 -21.48 -34.49
C ALA A 167 21.65 -21.71 -34.65
N ILE A 168 22.12 -22.95 -34.46
CA ILE A 168 23.53 -23.32 -34.70
C ILE A 168 23.93 -23.05 -36.15
N ALA A 169 23.10 -23.45 -37.12
CA ALA A 169 23.38 -23.21 -38.53
C ALA A 169 23.47 -21.70 -38.84
N THR A 170 22.55 -20.89 -38.30
CA THR A 170 22.59 -19.42 -38.44
C THR A 170 23.81 -18.80 -37.78
N ASP A 171 24.20 -19.25 -36.58
CA ASP A 171 25.37 -18.74 -35.85
C ASP A 171 26.69 -18.98 -36.59
N ILE A 172 26.82 -20.14 -37.23
CA ILE A 172 27.99 -20.49 -38.04
C ILE A 172 28.07 -19.56 -39.27
N VAL A 173 26.92 -19.21 -39.86
CA VAL A 173 26.85 -18.32 -41.02
C VAL A 173 27.08 -16.86 -40.63
N GLU A 174 26.55 -16.40 -39.49
CA GLU A 174 26.60 -15.00 -39.05
C GLU A 174 27.80 -14.66 -38.16
N LEU A 175 28.64 -15.64 -37.79
CA LEU A 175 29.76 -15.50 -36.83
C LEU A 175 29.35 -14.82 -35.50
N ARG A 176 28.12 -15.08 -35.04
CA ARG A 176 27.53 -14.53 -33.81
C ARG A 176 26.93 -15.65 -32.96
N LEU A 177 26.88 -15.47 -31.64
CA LEU A 177 26.28 -16.43 -30.70
C LEU A 177 24.74 -16.27 -30.66
N ALA A 178 23.98 -17.36 -30.85
CA ALA A 178 22.53 -17.36 -30.94
C ALA A 178 21.86 -16.89 -29.66
N GLN A 179 20.92 -15.96 -29.80
CA GLN A 179 19.97 -15.59 -28.76
C GLN A 179 18.58 -16.27 -28.91
N GLY A 180 18.39 -17.18 -29.87
CA GLY A 180 17.06 -17.63 -30.30
C GLY A 180 16.68 -19.10 -30.06
N ALA A 181 17.52 -19.92 -29.42
CA ALA A 181 17.27 -21.37 -29.30
C ALA A 181 16.44 -21.79 -28.06
N SER A 182 16.11 -20.87 -27.16
CA SER A 182 15.43 -21.22 -25.89
C SER A 182 13.91 -21.24 -26.02
N THR A 183 13.27 -22.31 -25.51
CA THR A 183 11.81 -22.47 -25.52
C THR A 183 11.11 -21.63 -24.43
N LEU A 184 9.80 -21.44 -24.53
CA LEU A 184 9.02 -20.75 -23.49
C LEU A 184 9.13 -21.43 -22.12
N THR A 185 9.10 -22.77 -22.09
CA THR A 185 9.24 -23.54 -20.85
C THR A 185 10.62 -23.31 -20.22
N GLN A 186 11.70 -23.28 -21.02
CA GLN A 186 13.04 -22.94 -20.52
C GLN A 186 13.10 -21.50 -19.96
N GLN A 187 12.45 -20.55 -20.63
CA GLN A 187 12.38 -19.17 -20.15
C GLN A 187 11.61 -19.07 -18.81
N LEU A 188 10.49 -19.79 -18.68
CA LEU A 188 9.73 -19.89 -17.43
C LEU A 188 10.60 -20.42 -16.30
N VAL A 189 11.27 -21.55 -16.53
CA VAL A 189 12.17 -22.20 -15.57
C VAL A 189 13.27 -21.26 -15.10
N LYS A 190 13.92 -20.58 -16.04
CA LYS A 190 14.94 -19.58 -15.74
C LYS A 190 14.39 -18.48 -14.83
N ASN A 191 13.20 -17.96 -15.12
CA ASN A 191 12.61 -16.85 -14.37
C ASN A 191 12.12 -17.26 -12.96
N LEU A 192 11.69 -18.51 -12.78
CA LEU A 192 11.13 -19.01 -11.52
C LEU A 192 12.17 -19.54 -10.54
N PHE A 193 13.17 -20.28 -11.03
CA PHE A 193 14.00 -21.14 -10.18
C PHE A 193 15.49 -20.79 -10.20
N TYR A 194 15.97 -20.06 -11.20
CA TYR A 194 17.39 -19.82 -11.39
C TYR A 194 17.77 -18.33 -11.40
N SER A 195 19.04 -18.05 -11.11
CA SER A 195 19.61 -16.70 -11.19
C SER A 195 19.92 -16.31 -12.64
N ASN A 196 20.24 -15.03 -12.86
CA ASN A 196 20.63 -14.50 -14.18
C ASN A 196 22.08 -14.83 -14.58
N GLU A 197 22.84 -15.61 -13.78
CA GLU A 197 24.24 -15.93 -14.07
C GLU A 197 24.39 -16.74 -15.35
N LYS A 198 25.20 -16.29 -16.31
CA LYS A 198 25.41 -17.03 -17.56
C LYS A 198 26.39 -18.18 -17.36
N SER A 199 25.88 -19.35 -16.96
CA SER A 199 26.68 -20.60 -16.90
C SER A 199 26.06 -21.74 -17.70
N PHE A 200 26.93 -22.59 -18.27
CA PHE A 200 26.52 -23.79 -19.01
C PHE A 200 25.81 -24.80 -18.09
N LYS A 201 26.29 -24.95 -16.84
CA LYS A 201 25.65 -25.78 -15.82
C LYS A 201 24.20 -25.36 -15.55
N ARG A 202 23.93 -24.06 -15.43
CA ARG A 202 22.54 -23.55 -15.29
C ARG A 202 21.72 -23.88 -16.53
N LYS A 203 22.29 -23.75 -17.74
CA LYS A 203 21.55 -24.04 -18.98
C LYS A 203 21.14 -25.52 -19.08
N ILE A 204 22.00 -26.45 -18.66
CA ILE A 204 21.65 -27.88 -18.56
C ILE A 204 20.52 -28.08 -17.55
N LYS A 205 20.61 -27.44 -16.37
CA LYS A 205 19.54 -27.51 -15.35
C LYS A 205 18.21 -26.99 -15.89
N GLU A 206 18.19 -25.86 -16.60
CA GLU A 206 17.00 -25.33 -17.26
C GLU A 206 16.36 -26.33 -18.21
N ILE A 207 17.19 -27.03 -19.01
CA ILE A 207 16.73 -28.03 -19.97
C ILE A 207 16.05 -29.20 -19.25
N ILE A 208 16.73 -29.78 -18.24
CA ILE A 208 16.20 -30.93 -17.47
C ILE A 208 14.86 -30.55 -16.83
N VAL A 209 14.80 -29.39 -16.17
CA VAL A 209 13.59 -28.96 -15.47
C VAL A 209 12.48 -28.57 -16.45
N ALA A 210 12.80 -28.00 -17.61
CA ALA A 210 11.79 -27.69 -18.63
C ALA A 210 11.11 -28.96 -19.16
N VAL A 211 11.90 -30.01 -19.46
CA VAL A 211 11.34 -31.32 -19.86
C VAL A 211 10.49 -31.89 -18.73
N TYR A 212 11.00 -31.86 -17.49
CA TYR A 212 10.26 -32.36 -16.34
C TYR A 212 8.92 -31.64 -16.13
N ILE A 213 8.88 -30.30 -16.22
CA ILE A 213 7.64 -29.50 -16.12
C ILE A 213 6.64 -29.92 -17.20
N GLU A 214 7.08 -30.10 -18.44
CA GLU A 214 6.19 -30.51 -19.54
C GLU A 214 5.60 -31.91 -19.34
N THR A 215 6.20 -32.78 -18.50
CA THR A 215 5.58 -34.07 -18.11
C THR A 215 4.46 -33.92 -17.07
N LYS A 216 4.39 -32.77 -16.38
CA LYS A 216 3.51 -32.57 -15.21
C LYS A 216 2.41 -31.53 -15.45
N PHE A 217 2.59 -30.65 -16.42
CA PHE A 217 1.71 -29.51 -16.67
C PHE A 217 1.25 -29.47 -18.12
N SER A 218 0.02 -29.02 -18.32
CA SER A 218 -0.50 -28.74 -19.64
C SER A 218 0.16 -27.49 -20.24
N LYS A 219 0.08 -27.35 -21.57
CA LYS A 219 0.59 -26.15 -22.27
C LYS A 219 -0.10 -24.88 -21.79
N GLU A 220 -1.39 -24.95 -21.46
CA GLU A 220 -2.18 -23.85 -20.88
C GLU A 220 -1.65 -23.45 -19.50
N GLU A 221 -1.37 -24.41 -18.62
CA GLU A 221 -0.80 -24.15 -17.29
C GLU A 221 0.58 -23.49 -17.39
N ILE A 222 1.43 -23.97 -18.30
CA ILE A 222 2.76 -23.39 -18.56
C ILE A 222 2.63 -21.95 -19.06
N LEU A 223 1.74 -21.68 -20.01
CA LEU A 223 1.50 -20.33 -20.52
C LEU A 223 0.94 -19.41 -19.45
N ALA A 224 -0.04 -19.86 -18.67
CA ALA A 224 -0.61 -19.10 -17.58
C ALA A 224 0.47 -18.74 -16.54
N SER A 225 1.29 -19.72 -16.15
CA SER A 225 2.41 -19.51 -15.23
C SER A 225 3.41 -18.50 -15.80
N TYR A 226 3.79 -18.64 -17.08
CA TYR A 226 4.67 -17.70 -17.77
C TYR A 226 4.16 -16.26 -17.70
N PHE A 227 2.93 -16.02 -18.15
CA PHE A 227 2.39 -14.67 -18.18
C PHE A 227 2.16 -14.08 -16.80
N ASN A 228 1.89 -14.89 -15.79
CA ASN A 228 1.66 -14.45 -14.42
C ASN A 228 2.97 -14.17 -13.65
N GLU A 229 4.07 -14.81 -14.03
CA GLU A 229 5.35 -14.73 -13.32
C GLU A 229 6.41 -13.87 -14.00
N VAL A 230 6.29 -13.68 -15.32
CA VAL A 230 7.22 -12.86 -16.08
C VAL A 230 7.26 -11.44 -15.51
N PHE A 231 8.48 -10.93 -15.38
CA PHE A 231 8.77 -9.60 -14.91
C PHE A 231 8.62 -8.62 -16.06
N TRP A 232 7.93 -7.50 -15.83
CA TRP A 232 7.59 -6.53 -16.87
C TRP A 232 8.31 -5.18 -16.71
N GLY A 233 9.20 -5.05 -15.73
CA GLY A 233 9.92 -3.80 -15.44
C GLY A 233 9.72 -3.34 -14.00
N SER A 234 10.42 -2.27 -13.64
CA SER A 234 10.29 -1.62 -12.33
C SER A 234 10.09 -0.13 -12.50
N PHE A 235 9.15 0.42 -11.72
CA PHE A 235 8.83 1.84 -11.71
C PHE A 235 8.88 2.35 -10.29
N ASN A 236 9.64 3.41 -10.01
CA ASN A 236 9.82 3.97 -8.66
C ASN A 236 10.10 2.91 -7.58
N GLY A 237 10.97 1.94 -7.90
CA GLY A 237 11.32 0.84 -7.00
C GLY A 237 10.28 -0.29 -6.90
N ILE A 238 9.14 -0.18 -7.58
CA ILE A 238 8.06 -1.18 -7.59
C ILE A 238 8.24 -2.13 -8.76
N ARG A 239 8.42 -3.42 -8.47
CA ARG A 239 8.53 -4.48 -9.47
C ARG A 239 7.14 -4.89 -9.97
N ILE A 240 6.96 -4.92 -11.29
CA ILE A 240 5.70 -5.36 -11.90
C ILE A 240 5.86 -6.78 -12.43
N LYS A 241 4.98 -7.68 -11.97
CA LYS A 241 4.92 -9.08 -12.41
C LYS A 241 3.53 -9.42 -12.89
N GLY A 242 3.44 -10.23 -13.94
CA GLY A 242 2.16 -10.68 -14.45
C GLY A 242 1.56 -9.77 -15.52
N LEU A 243 0.93 -10.37 -16.53
CA LEU A 243 0.26 -9.66 -17.62
C LEU A 243 -0.82 -8.68 -17.13
N TYR A 244 -1.59 -9.08 -16.12
CA TYR A 244 -2.64 -8.22 -15.54
C TYR A 244 -2.06 -6.93 -14.98
N SER A 245 -1.04 -7.07 -14.13
CA SER A 245 -0.29 -5.96 -13.57
C SER A 245 0.34 -5.10 -14.66
N ALA A 246 0.97 -5.71 -15.67
CA ALA A 246 1.58 -4.99 -16.77
C ALA A 246 0.57 -4.12 -17.53
N SER A 247 -0.60 -4.68 -17.84
CA SER A 247 -1.68 -3.97 -18.55
C SER A 247 -2.11 -2.69 -17.81
N ILE A 248 -2.27 -2.78 -16.48
CA ILE A 248 -2.64 -1.64 -15.64
C ILE A 248 -1.55 -0.56 -15.61
N PHE A 249 -0.29 -0.94 -15.44
CA PHE A 249 0.80 0.02 -15.29
C PHE A 249 1.15 0.67 -16.64
N TYR A 250 1.27 -0.13 -17.70
CA TYR A 250 1.64 0.36 -19.02
C TYR A 250 0.51 1.10 -19.73
N PHE A 251 -0.76 0.69 -19.54
CA PHE A 251 -1.89 1.24 -20.30
C PHE A 251 -3.03 1.79 -19.45
N GLY A 252 -3.09 1.49 -18.15
CA GLY A 252 -4.24 1.87 -17.30
C GLY A 252 -5.49 1.08 -17.65
N LYS A 253 -5.31 -0.16 -18.12
CA LYS A 253 -6.40 -1.00 -18.64
C LYS A 253 -6.26 -2.41 -18.11
N LYS A 254 -7.39 -3.10 -17.95
CA LYS A 254 -7.38 -4.55 -17.71
C LYS A 254 -6.98 -5.28 -19.00
N PRO A 255 -6.46 -6.51 -18.94
CA PRO A 255 -6.01 -7.23 -20.13
C PRO A 255 -7.05 -7.32 -21.26
N ASN A 256 -8.34 -7.52 -20.92
CA ASN A 256 -9.44 -7.59 -21.87
C ASN A 256 -9.79 -6.26 -22.56
N GLU A 257 -9.29 -5.13 -22.03
CA GLU A 257 -9.48 -3.79 -22.61
C GLU A 257 -8.28 -3.33 -23.45
N ILE A 258 -7.23 -4.15 -23.53
CA ILE A 258 -6.01 -3.82 -24.28
C ILE A 258 -6.30 -3.88 -25.78
N ALA A 259 -6.00 -2.79 -26.48
CA ALA A 259 -6.14 -2.72 -27.92
C ALA A 259 -5.05 -3.55 -28.63
N PRO A 260 -5.29 -4.00 -29.87
CA PRO A 260 -4.32 -4.74 -30.69
C PRO A 260 -2.89 -4.20 -30.69
N PHE A 261 -2.72 -2.92 -30.98
CA PHE A 261 -1.39 -2.31 -31.03
C PHE A 261 -0.74 -2.22 -29.64
N GLU A 262 -1.53 -2.05 -28.57
CA GLU A 262 -1.04 -2.04 -27.18
C GLU A 262 -0.56 -3.44 -26.76
N ALA A 263 -1.23 -4.50 -27.21
CA ALA A 263 -0.78 -5.87 -27.03
C ALA A 263 0.56 -6.13 -27.74
N ALA A 264 0.76 -5.58 -28.95
CA ALA A 264 2.04 -5.66 -29.65
C ALA A 264 3.19 -5.01 -28.86
N ILE A 265 2.93 -3.86 -28.22
CA ILE A 265 3.90 -3.19 -27.34
C ILE A 265 4.22 -4.06 -26.12
N LEU A 266 3.21 -4.62 -25.45
CA LEU A 266 3.43 -5.51 -24.31
C LEU A 266 4.25 -6.75 -24.71
N ILE A 267 3.86 -7.46 -25.77
CA ILE A 267 4.59 -8.65 -26.23
C ILE A 267 6.05 -8.31 -26.57
N SER A 268 6.30 -7.12 -27.10
CA SER A 268 7.67 -6.64 -27.38
C SER A 268 8.54 -6.54 -26.13
N LEU A 269 7.96 -6.18 -24.98
CA LEU A 269 8.68 -6.06 -23.71
C LEU A 269 9.13 -7.41 -23.16
N LEU A 270 8.46 -8.52 -23.50
CA LEU A 270 8.77 -9.86 -22.96
C LEU A 270 10.18 -10.33 -23.28
N LYS A 271 10.73 -9.94 -24.44
CA LYS A 271 12.12 -10.26 -24.82
C LYS A 271 13.15 -9.64 -23.87
N GLY A 272 12.83 -8.50 -23.26
CA GLY A 272 13.76 -7.80 -22.39
C GLY A 272 13.17 -6.49 -21.83
N PRO A 273 12.47 -6.53 -20.68
CA PRO A 273 11.73 -5.37 -20.17
C PRO A 273 12.59 -4.14 -19.91
N TYR A 274 13.84 -4.32 -19.46
CA TYR A 274 14.77 -3.21 -19.29
C TYR A 274 15.33 -2.72 -20.60
N PHE A 275 15.68 -3.63 -21.53
CA PHE A 275 16.29 -3.28 -22.80
C PHE A 275 15.33 -2.53 -23.73
N TYR A 276 14.04 -2.86 -23.67
CA TYR A 276 12.95 -2.21 -24.40
C TYR A 276 12.13 -1.27 -23.49
N SER A 277 12.69 -0.81 -22.37
CA SER A 277 11.95 0.06 -21.45
C SER A 277 11.54 1.36 -22.14
N PRO A 278 10.25 1.73 -22.14
CA PRO A 278 9.79 2.97 -22.78
C PRO A 278 10.29 4.25 -22.10
N LEU A 279 10.78 4.15 -20.85
CA LEU A 279 11.28 5.32 -20.13
C LEU A 279 12.67 5.77 -20.64
N ASN A 280 13.49 4.80 -21.06
CA ASN A 280 14.90 5.06 -21.40
C ASN A 280 15.26 4.65 -22.84
N HIS A 281 14.49 3.76 -23.47
CA HIS A 281 14.82 3.10 -24.74
C HIS A 281 13.59 3.03 -25.66
N LEU A 282 12.89 4.16 -25.81
CA LEU A 282 11.67 4.24 -26.60
C LEU A 282 11.89 3.81 -28.06
N ASP A 283 12.98 4.25 -28.71
CA ASP A 283 13.23 3.93 -30.12
C ASP A 283 13.37 2.42 -30.36
N ARG A 284 14.09 1.72 -29.48
CA ARG A 284 14.22 0.24 -29.52
C ARG A 284 12.87 -0.44 -29.35
N LEU A 285 12.02 0.08 -28.46
CA LEU A 285 10.69 -0.44 -28.25
C LEU A 285 9.81 -0.22 -29.48
N ILE A 286 9.85 0.96 -30.10
CA ILE A 286 9.10 1.28 -31.32
C ILE A 286 9.49 0.31 -32.44
N GLU A 287 10.79 0.11 -32.66
CA GLU A 287 11.30 -0.81 -33.68
C GLU A 287 10.82 -2.25 -33.43
N ARG A 288 10.99 -2.76 -32.20
CA ARG A 288 10.54 -4.10 -31.83
C ARG A 288 9.02 -4.25 -31.95
N ALA A 289 8.26 -3.25 -31.50
CA ALA A 289 6.81 -3.23 -31.59
C ALA A 289 6.35 -3.27 -33.05
N ASN A 290 7.02 -2.57 -33.96
CA ASN A 290 6.71 -2.64 -35.40
C ASN A 290 6.85 -4.07 -35.93
N ILE A 291 7.94 -4.77 -35.58
CA ILE A 291 8.17 -6.17 -35.99
C ILE A 291 7.08 -7.09 -35.43
N VAL A 292 6.77 -6.93 -34.15
CA VAL A 292 5.75 -7.72 -33.46
C VAL A 292 4.37 -7.48 -34.08
N TYR A 293 3.97 -6.23 -34.27
CA TYR A 293 2.67 -5.87 -34.86
C TYR A 293 2.48 -6.46 -36.27
N ASN A 294 3.49 -6.33 -37.14
CA ASN A 294 3.44 -6.92 -38.49
C ASN A 294 3.32 -8.45 -38.44
N LYS A 295 3.99 -9.10 -37.49
CA LYS A 295 3.90 -10.55 -37.31
C LYS A 295 2.52 -10.99 -36.81
N LEU A 296 1.89 -10.22 -35.92
CA LEU A 296 0.54 -10.49 -35.43
C LEU A 296 -0.53 -10.33 -36.55
N ILE A 297 -0.36 -9.33 -37.43
CA ILE A 297 -1.16 -9.18 -38.66
C ILE A 297 -0.99 -10.42 -39.58
N ALA A 298 0.27 -10.84 -39.82
CA ALA A 298 0.54 -12.01 -40.67
C ALA A 298 -0.05 -13.32 -40.11
N MET A 299 -0.19 -13.40 -38.79
CA MET A 299 -0.85 -14.52 -38.10
C MET A 299 -2.38 -14.40 -38.05
N GLN A 300 -2.96 -13.37 -38.70
CA GLN A 300 -4.40 -13.07 -38.69
C GLN A 300 -4.98 -12.89 -37.28
N LEU A 301 -4.14 -12.47 -36.33
CA LEU A 301 -4.61 -12.11 -34.99
C LEU A 301 -5.23 -10.72 -34.95
N PHE A 302 -4.89 -9.88 -35.95
CA PHE A 302 -5.36 -8.53 -36.16
C PHE A 302 -5.73 -8.32 -37.63
N SER A 303 -6.66 -7.40 -37.88
CA SER A 303 -7.07 -7.03 -39.23
C SER A 303 -6.44 -5.69 -39.60
N LYS A 304 -5.73 -5.64 -40.73
CA LYS A 304 -5.12 -4.40 -41.25
C LYS A 304 -6.16 -3.33 -41.61
N ASP A 305 -7.39 -3.75 -41.92
CA ASP A 305 -8.48 -2.87 -42.35
C ASP A 305 -9.23 -2.22 -41.18
N VAL A 306 -9.09 -2.80 -39.98
CA VAL A 306 -9.79 -2.35 -38.75
C VAL A 306 -8.81 -1.79 -37.73
N ASP A 307 -7.63 -2.41 -37.60
CA ASP A 307 -6.65 -2.08 -36.58
C ASP A 307 -5.66 -1.06 -37.10
N HIS A 308 -5.69 0.16 -36.58
CA HIS A 308 -4.72 1.17 -36.96
C HIS A 308 -3.38 0.94 -36.25
N LYS A 309 -2.30 1.20 -36.99
CA LYS A 309 -0.96 1.30 -36.42
C LYS A 309 -0.81 2.66 -35.73
N TRP A 310 -0.06 2.69 -34.64
CA TRP A 310 0.24 3.93 -33.90
C TRP A 310 0.85 5.02 -34.79
N SER A 311 0.52 6.27 -34.46
CA SER A 311 1.18 7.48 -34.91
C SER A 311 2.26 7.92 -33.92
N HIS A 312 3.17 8.81 -34.36
CA HIS A 312 4.15 9.44 -33.46
C HIS A 312 3.47 10.18 -32.30
N LYS A 313 2.35 10.87 -32.58
CA LYS A 313 1.58 11.61 -31.57
C LYS A 313 1.00 10.68 -30.51
N GLU A 314 0.53 9.50 -30.89
CA GLU A 314 0.01 8.50 -29.95
C GLU A 314 1.10 7.94 -29.04
N TRP A 315 2.31 7.70 -29.54
CA TRP A 315 3.45 7.32 -28.69
C TRP A 315 3.78 8.39 -27.66
N GLN A 316 3.85 9.66 -28.06
CA GLN A 316 4.15 10.75 -27.13
C GLN A 316 3.06 10.91 -26.07
N LYS A 317 1.79 10.79 -26.48
CA LYS A 317 0.64 10.80 -25.56
C LYS A 317 0.70 9.63 -24.59
N TRP A 318 0.96 8.42 -25.08
CA TRP A 318 1.09 7.22 -24.26
C TRP A 318 2.24 7.33 -23.27
N LEU A 319 3.42 7.80 -23.70
CA LEU A 319 4.58 7.99 -22.83
C LEU A 319 4.29 9.00 -21.72
N THR A 320 3.60 10.10 -22.05
CA THR A 320 3.18 11.11 -21.06
C THR A 320 2.24 10.50 -20.02
N HIS A 321 1.24 9.73 -20.47
CA HIS A 321 0.33 9.03 -19.55
C HIS A 321 1.03 7.96 -18.71
N LEU A 322 1.98 7.23 -19.31
CA LEU A 322 2.81 6.25 -18.60
C LEU A 322 3.61 6.94 -17.50
N LYS A 323 4.37 7.99 -17.80
CA LYS A 323 5.14 8.77 -16.83
C LYS A 323 4.24 9.28 -15.70
N ASN A 324 3.07 9.85 -16.02
CA ASN A 324 2.14 10.33 -15.01
C ASN A 324 1.61 9.22 -14.09
N ARG A 325 1.40 8.00 -14.62
CA ARG A 325 0.98 6.85 -13.81
C ARG A 325 2.09 6.33 -12.92
N VAL A 326 3.30 6.17 -13.47
CA VAL A 326 4.36 5.35 -12.85
C VAL A 326 5.43 6.16 -12.14
N MET A 327 5.65 7.43 -12.53
CA MET A 327 6.61 8.33 -11.87
C MET A 327 5.97 9.16 -10.76
N GLY A 328 4.66 9.43 -10.85
CA GLY A 328 3.91 10.20 -9.84
C GLY A 328 3.41 9.39 -8.65
N ASP A 329 3.89 8.16 -8.46
CA ASP A 329 3.44 7.23 -7.41
C ASP A 329 1.91 7.01 -7.34
N ARG A 330 1.19 7.28 -8.44
CA ARG A 330 -0.28 7.30 -8.48
C ARG A 330 -0.93 6.01 -7.98
N TYR A 331 -0.34 4.86 -8.31
CA TYR A 331 -0.85 3.55 -7.91
C TYR A 331 -0.23 3.01 -6.62
N LYS A 332 0.77 3.68 -6.05
CA LYS A 332 1.41 3.26 -4.80
C LYS A 332 0.42 3.10 -3.64
N PRO A 333 -0.58 3.98 -3.45
CA PRO A 333 -1.62 3.77 -2.45
C PRO A 333 -2.40 2.46 -2.62
N LEU A 334 -2.73 2.07 -3.85
CA LEU A 334 -3.47 0.84 -4.15
C LEU A 334 -2.62 -0.41 -3.98
N ILE A 335 -1.32 -0.34 -4.31
CA ILE A 335 -0.37 -1.43 -4.04
C ILE A 335 -0.26 -1.67 -2.54
N TYR A 336 -0.24 -0.62 -1.73
CA TYR A 336 -0.22 -0.76 -0.28
C TYR A 336 -1.56 -1.32 0.24
N ALA A 337 -2.69 -0.74 -0.16
CA ALA A 337 -4.03 -1.16 0.28
C ALA A 337 -4.39 -2.61 -0.13
N SER A 338 -3.83 -3.10 -1.25
CA SER A 338 -4.05 -4.47 -1.72
C SER A 338 -3.24 -5.53 -0.96
N ARG A 339 -2.45 -5.15 0.05
CA ARG A 339 -1.74 -6.08 0.93
C ARG A 339 -2.57 -6.27 2.20
N VAL A 340 -3.46 -7.26 2.18
CA VAL A 340 -4.33 -7.55 3.33
C VAL A 340 -3.54 -8.32 4.38
N ASN A 341 -3.18 -7.65 5.47
CA ASN A 341 -2.44 -8.26 6.57
C ASN A 341 -3.19 -8.22 7.91
N GLU A 342 -4.35 -7.53 7.99
CA GLU A 342 -5.09 -7.33 9.24
C GLU A 342 -6.60 -7.15 9.00
N ILE A 343 -7.41 -7.51 10.00
CA ILE A 343 -8.85 -7.21 10.03
C ILE A 343 -9.02 -5.71 10.31
N SER A 344 -9.55 -4.98 9.34
CA SER A 344 -9.51 -3.52 9.31
C SER A 344 -10.81 -2.87 9.81
N ALA A 345 -10.68 -1.73 10.51
CA ALA A 345 -11.81 -0.89 10.92
C ALA A 345 -12.42 -0.07 9.78
N ILE A 346 -11.66 0.13 8.69
CA ILE A 346 -12.08 0.89 7.52
C ILE A 346 -12.01 0.04 6.24
N ASN A 347 -12.93 0.27 5.31
CA ASN A 347 -13.00 -0.55 4.09
C ASN A 347 -11.83 -0.25 3.12
N SER A 348 -11.63 -1.10 2.11
CA SER A 348 -10.47 -0.99 1.21
C SER A 348 -10.46 0.29 0.37
N TYR A 349 -11.62 0.87 0.06
CA TYR A 349 -11.71 2.18 -0.59
C TYR A 349 -11.29 3.30 0.37
N GLU A 350 -11.77 3.30 1.63
CA GLU A 350 -11.35 4.24 2.66
C GLU A 350 -9.83 4.17 2.90
N GLN A 351 -9.25 2.95 2.95
CA GLN A 351 -7.79 2.76 3.06
C GLN A 351 -7.04 3.41 1.90
N PHE A 352 -7.49 3.17 0.66
CA PHE A 352 -6.91 3.80 -0.52
C PHE A 352 -6.92 5.33 -0.43
N ILE A 353 -8.06 5.92 -0.07
CA ILE A 353 -8.22 7.37 0.05
C ILE A 353 -7.33 7.94 1.17
N LEU A 354 -7.26 7.27 2.32
CA LEU A 354 -6.41 7.67 3.44
C LEU A 354 -4.93 7.68 3.04
N ILE A 355 -4.44 6.60 2.43
CA ILE A 355 -3.05 6.46 2.01
C ILE A 355 -2.72 7.52 0.94
N LYS A 356 -3.59 7.70 -0.06
CA LYS A 356 -3.39 8.68 -1.13
C LYS A 356 -3.28 10.10 -0.57
N ASN A 357 -4.22 10.53 0.28
CA ASN A 357 -4.20 11.87 0.86
C ASN A 357 -3.01 12.06 1.82
N THR A 358 -2.60 11.00 2.52
CA THR A 358 -1.38 11.00 3.32
C THR A 358 -0.14 11.26 2.47
N HIS A 359 0.04 10.52 1.36
CA HIS A 359 1.16 10.72 0.45
C HIS A 359 1.18 12.14 -0.15
N LYS A 360 0.01 12.69 -0.48
CA LYS A 360 -0.09 14.07 -0.97
C LYS A 360 0.42 15.07 0.07
N VAL A 361 -0.08 14.99 1.31
CA VAL A 361 0.36 15.90 2.39
C VAL A 361 1.84 15.73 2.69
N LEU A 362 2.33 14.47 2.73
CA LEU A 362 3.74 14.18 2.95
C LEU A 362 4.63 14.76 1.84
N SER A 363 4.23 14.63 0.58
CA SER A 363 4.94 15.22 -0.57
C SER A 363 5.04 16.73 -0.45
N ASP A 364 3.93 17.41 -0.13
CA ASP A 364 3.90 18.87 0.01
C ASP A 364 4.85 19.38 1.11
N ILE A 365 4.95 18.65 2.24
CA ILE A 365 5.83 19.05 3.34
C ILE A 365 7.28 18.66 3.10
N SER A 366 7.54 17.51 2.46
CA SER A 366 8.89 17.06 2.11
C SER A 366 9.55 17.97 1.07
N GLU A 367 8.77 18.58 0.17
CA GLU A 367 9.29 19.61 -0.75
C GLU A 367 9.84 20.83 0.00
N LYS A 368 9.20 21.22 1.11
CA LYS A 368 9.63 22.35 1.94
C LYS A 368 10.77 22.02 2.91
N TYR A 369 10.86 20.77 3.35
CA TYR A 369 11.82 20.29 4.34
C TYR A 369 12.57 19.07 3.80
N SER A 370 13.26 19.23 2.67
CA SER A 370 13.92 18.15 1.93
C SER A 370 15.02 17.43 2.71
N ASP A 371 15.63 18.11 3.67
CA ASP A 371 16.71 17.58 4.50
C ASP A 371 16.20 16.78 5.71
N GLU A 372 14.89 16.83 5.99
CA GLU A 372 14.28 16.17 7.13
C GLU A 372 13.65 14.84 6.73
N ASP A 373 13.87 13.83 7.56
CA ASP A 373 13.37 12.49 7.33
C ASP A 373 11.91 12.35 7.82
N LEU A 374 10.98 12.94 7.08
CA LEU A 374 9.56 13.02 7.47
C LEU A 374 8.81 11.70 7.25
N ALA A 375 7.89 11.39 8.17
CA ALA A 375 6.97 10.26 8.05
C ALA A 375 5.59 10.54 8.64
N VAL A 376 4.65 9.66 8.30
CA VAL A 376 3.29 9.65 8.83
C VAL A 376 2.97 8.26 9.39
N LYS A 377 2.37 8.24 10.59
CA LYS A 377 1.94 7.04 11.32
C LYS A 377 0.48 7.21 11.72
N ILE A 378 -0.36 6.22 11.43
CA ILE A 378 -1.81 6.30 11.63
C ILE A 378 -2.32 5.01 12.26
N VAL A 379 -3.21 5.16 13.25
CA VAL A 379 -4.05 4.07 13.79
C VAL A 379 -5.50 4.54 13.75
N ILE A 380 -6.40 3.72 13.22
CA ILE A 380 -7.85 3.95 13.19
C ILE A 380 -8.56 2.68 13.67
N GLY A 381 -9.49 2.80 14.60
CA GLY A 381 -10.23 1.65 15.13
C GLY A 381 -11.60 2.03 15.66
N ASN A 382 -12.47 1.04 15.84
CA ASN A 382 -13.77 1.26 16.47
C ASN A 382 -13.62 1.27 18.00
N LEU A 383 -14.46 2.04 18.70
CA LEU A 383 -14.43 2.06 20.17
C LEU A 383 -14.77 0.70 20.78
N ASN A 384 -15.77 0.01 20.21
CA ASN A 384 -16.36 -1.21 20.77
C ASN A 384 -15.89 -2.51 20.10
N SER A 385 -14.96 -2.44 19.14
CA SER A 385 -14.41 -3.61 18.44
C SER A 385 -12.89 -3.61 18.52
N LYS A 386 -12.29 -4.81 18.39
CA LYS A 386 -10.84 -4.98 18.26
C LYS A 386 -10.34 -4.68 16.84
N ASN A 387 -11.25 -4.44 15.90
CA ASN A 387 -10.89 -4.11 14.52
C ASN A 387 -10.13 -2.80 14.47
N GLN A 388 -8.97 -2.82 13.82
CA GLN A 388 -8.11 -1.67 13.70
C GLN A 388 -7.37 -1.68 12.36
N TYR A 389 -7.08 -0.50 11.86
CA TYR A 389 -6.26 -0.26 10.70
C TYR A 389 -5.04 0.54 11.09
N SER A 390 -3.86 0.09 10.68
CA SER A 390 -2.61 0.80 10.90
C SER A 390 -1.88 1.07 9.58
N TYR A 391 -1.39 2.30 9.44
CA TYR A 391 -0.64 2.75 8.28
C TYR A 391 0.64 3.46 8.69
N TYR A 392 1.72 3.18 7.94
CA TYR A 392 3.00 3.85 8.07
C TYR A 392 3.52 4.20 6.67
N SER A 393 3.90 5.46 6.47
CA SER A 393 4.30 5.96 5.16
C SER A 393 5.61 5.36 4.64
N LYS A 394 6.45 4.84 5.52
CA LYS A 394 7.71 4.16 5.19
C LYS A 394 7.53 2.67 5.16
N TRP A 395 6.86 2.22 4.11
CA TRP A 395 6.55 0.82 3.84
C TRP A 395 7.77 -0.13 3.77
N GLU A 396 9.01 0.38 3.64
CA GLU A 396 10.25 -0.39 3.70
C GLU A 396 10.69 -0.75 5.13
N ARG A 397 10.19 -0.03 6.14
CA ARG A 397 10.47 -0.25 7.56
C ARG A 397 9.38 -1.10 8.21
N ASP A 398 9.70 -1.67 9.38
CA ASP A 398 8.76 -2.46 10.17
C ASP A 398 7.60 -1.60 10.69
N LYS A 399 6.41 -1.81 10.14
CA LYS A 399 5.17 -1.10 10.51
C LYS A 399 4.79 -1.31 11.98
N ILE A 400 4.90 -2.53 12.50
CA ILE A 400 4.45 -2.87 13.86
C ILE A 400 5.35 -2.15 14.87
N ARG A 401 6.67 -2.23 14.66
CA ARG A 401 7.64 -1.51 15.48
C ARG A 401 7.40 0.01 15.44
N ALA A 402 7.18 0.57 14.25
CA ALA A 402 6.98 2.01 14.08
C ALA A 402 5.72 2.53 14.76
N ILE A 403 4.63 1.74 14.75
CA ILE A 403 3.33 2.12 15.31
C ILE A 403 3.28 1.91 16.83
N SER A 404 3.84 0.79 17.31
CA SER A 404 3.65 0.34 18.69
C SER A 404 4.82 0.66 19.62
N ASN A 405 6.05 0.75 19.11
CA ASN A 405 7.26 0.83 19.95
C ASN A 405 7.97 2.18 19.84
N GLU A 406 7.94 2.83 18.68
CA GLU A 406 8.60 4.13 18.49
C GLU A 406 7.76 5.22 19.16
N ARG A 407 8.36 5.89 20.15
CA ARG A 407 7.70 6.90 20.97
C ARG A 407 8.09 8.32 20.54
N HIS A 408 7.12 9.21 20.60
CA HIS A 408 7.23 10.59 20.14
C HIS A 408 6.60 11.54 21.15
N SER A 409 7.12 12.76 21.26
CA SER A 409 6.51 13.77 22.14
C SER A 409 5.09 14.05 21.70
N VAL A 410 4.13 13.89 22.61
CA VAL A 410 2.70 13.98 22.28
C VAL A 410 2.16 15.42 22.25
N GLY A 411 2.90 16.36 22.84
CA GLY A 411 2.49 17.76 22.95
C GLY A 411 1.10 17.91 23.58
N SER A 412 0.35 18.94 23.16
CA SER A 412 -0.97 19.24 23.74
C SER A 412 -2.06 18.19 23.51
N SER A 413 -1.76 17.03 22.91
CA SER A 413 -2.75 15.98 22.66
C SER A 413 -3.23 15.29 23.94
N LEU A 414 -2.54 15.38 25.08
CA LEU A 414 -3.01 14.77 26.33
C LEU A 414 -3.94 15.65 27.16
N LYS A 415 -4.09 16.95 26.83
CA LYS A 415 -4.93 17.86 27.60
C LYS A 415 -6.36 17.36 27.82
N PRO A 416 -7.08 16.80 26.81
CA PRO A 416 -8.40 16.23 27.04
C PRO A 416 -8.43 15.21 28.18
N ILE A 417 -7.39 14.38 28.32
CA ILE A 417 -7.29 13.39 29.40
C ILE A 417 -7.26 14.10 30.76
N TYR A 418 -6.36 15.07 30.94
CA TYR A 418 -6.21 15.78 32.21
C TYR A 418 -7.48 16.53 32.62
N TYR A 419 -8.09 17.28 31.68
CA TYR A 419 -9.33 17.99 31.97
C TYR A 419 -10.46 17.01 32.34
N THR A 420 -10.65 15.93 31.58
CA THR A 420 -11.66 14.91 31.89
C THR A 420 -11.43 14.28 33.27
N LEU A 421 -10.19 13.90 33.61
CA LEU A 421 -9.89 13.34 34.93
C LEU A 421 -10.16 14.33 36.06
N MET A 422 -9.90 15.62 35.86
CA MET A 422 -10.28 16.65 36.83
C MET A 422 -11.81 16.83 36.94
N THR A 423 -12.59 16.55 35.87
CA THR A 423 -14.06 16.51 36.01
C THR A 423 -14.52 15.40 36.97
N TYR A 424 -13.79 14.30 37.06
CA TYR A 424 -14.06 13.25 38.06
C TYR A 424 -13.73 13.67 39.49
N LEU A 425 -12.96 14.76 39.65
CA LEU A 425 -12.67 15.41 40.93
C LEU A 425 -13.61 16.59 41.21
N GLY A 426 -14.61 16.83 40.37
CA GLY A 426 -15.62 17.88 40.56
C GLY A 426 -15.40 19.16 39.73
N LEU A 427 -14.44 19.19 38.80
CA LEU A 427 -14.30 20.31 37.85
C LEU A 427 -15.48 20.35 36.88
N LYS A 428 -16.08 21.53 36.69
CA LYS A 428 -17.14 21.76 35.70
C LYS A 428 -16.60 22.52 34.50
N TRP A 429 -17.23 22.34 33.34
CA TRP A 429 -16.76 22.91 32.08
C TRP A 429 -17.01 24.43 31.94
N ASP A 430 -17.95 24.96 32.72
CA ASP A 430 -18.33 26.37 32.83
C ASP A 430 -17.54 27.14 33.90
N ASP A 431 -16.86 26.44 34.80
CA ASP A 431 -15.96 27.04 35.79
C ASP A 431 -14.93 27.96 35.10
N GLN A 432 -14.56 29.05 35.77
CA GLN A 432 -13.56 29.99 35.28
C GLN A 432 -12.17 29.62 35.80
N VAL A 433 -11.15 29.89 34.99
CA VAL A 433 -9.74 29.69 35.35
C VAL A 433 -8.88 30.82 34.84
N SER A 434 -7.98 31.29 35.69
CA SER A 434 -7.04 32.37 35.35
C SER A 434 -6.00 31.97 34.29
N THR A 435 -5.81 32.85 33.32
CA THR A 435 -4.80 32.75 32.24
C THR A 435 -3.47 33.43 32.59
N SER A 436 -3.42 34.10 33.75
CA SER A 436 -2.24 34.78 34.26
C SER A 436 -1.07 33.81 34.44
N PRO A 437 0.19 34.29 34.32
CA PRO A 437 1.37 33.46 34.57
C PRO A 437 1.28 32.69 35.90
N ILE A 438 1.75 31.44 35.88
CA ILE A 438 1.90 30.59 37.06
C ILE A 438 3.36 30.16 37.13
N THR A 439 3.99 30.30 38.29
CA THR A 439 5.39 29.93 38.49
C THR A 439 5.47 28.87 39.57
N MET A 440 5.99 27.70 39.22
CA MET A 440 6.17 26.59 40.15
C MET A 440 7.64 26.52 40.59
N ASN A 441 7.86 26.26 41.88
CA ASN A 441 9.20 26.04 42.44
C ASN A 441 9.48 24.53 42.43
N LEU A 442 10.12 24.04 41.36
CA LEU A 442 10.51 22.64 41.23
C LEU A 442 11.89 22.41 41.85
N VAL A 443 12.23 21.16 42.14
CA VAL A 443 13.60 20.76 42.50
C VAL A 443 14.61 21.16 41.41
N SER A 444 14.20 21.15 40.13
CA SER A 444 15.01 21.58 38.99
C SER A 444 15.07 23.10 38.78
N GLY A 445 14.38 23.88 39.63
CA GLY A 445 14.33 25.33 39.57
C GLY A 445 12.93 25.88 39.28
N LYS A 446 12.85 27.21 39.11
CA LYS A 446 11.58 27.90 38.81
C LYS A 446 11.13 27.60 37.39
N TRP A 447 9.87 27.21 37.24
CA TRP A 447 9.27 26.92 35.95
C TRP A 447 7.98 27.71 35.73
N THR A 448 7.88 28.40 34.59
CA THR A 448 6.74 29.22 34.21
C THR A 448 6.31 28.89 32.78
N PRO A 449 5.17 28.21 32.55
CA PRO A 449 4.70 27.90 31.21
C PRO A 449 4.20 29.15 30.47
N ARG A 450 4.42 29.16 29.15
CA ARG A 450 3.97 30.21 28.23
C ARG A 450 2.86 29.70 27.32
N GLU A 451 1.99 30.60 26.87
CA GLU A 451 0.98 30.30 25.87
C GLU A 451 1.57 30.30 24.45
N SER A 452 0.92 29.56 23.55
CA SER A 452 1.28 29.52 22.12
C SER A 452 0.84 30.75 21.34
N HIS A 453 -0.08 31.53 21.91
CA HIS A 453 -0.63 32.75 21.35
C HIS A 453 -0.97 33.74 22.47
N VAL A 454 -1.23 34.99 22.10
CA VAL A 454 -1.64 36.02 23.06
C VAL A 454 -3.07 35.74 23.51
N VAL A 455 -3.29 35.75 24.82
CA VAL A 455 -4.59 35.65 25.47
C VAL A 455 -4.82 36.96 26.21
N HIS A 456 -5.87 37.69 25.85
CA HIS A 456 -6.18 39.01 26.42
C HIS A 456 -7.06 38.91 27.67
N ASP A 457 -7.89 37.88 27.77
CA ASP A 457 -8.79 37.66 28.90
C ASP A 457 -8.01 37.16 30.12
N GLN A 458 -8.26 37.74 31.29
CA GLN A 458 -7.61 37.35 32.55
C GLN A 458 -8.13 35.99 33.06
N GLU A 459 -9.37 35.66 32.76
CA GLU A 459 -10.03 34.39 33.05
C GLU A 459 -10.79 33.89 31.83
N VAL A 460 -10.90 32.57 31.71
CA VAL A 460 -11.67 31.90 30.67
C VAL A 460 -12.39 30.70 31.25
N SER A 461 -13.48 30.26 30.61
CA SER A 461 -14.10 28.99 30.99
C SER A 461 -13.19 27.80 30.70
N ILE A 462 -13.32 26.71 31.46
CA ILE A 462 -12.59 25.46 31.21
C ILE A 462 -12.82 24.95 29.79
N THR A 463 -14.07 25.06 29.31
CA THR A 463 -14.46 24.75 27.93
C THR A 463 -13.56 25.49 26.94
N ARG A 464 -13.43 26.81 27.08
CA ARG A 464 -12.61 27.64 26.18
C ARG A 464 -11.13 27.31 26.36
N ALA A 465 -10.65 27.12 27.58
CA ALA A 465 -9.27 26.76 27.86
C ALA A 465 -8.85 25.47 27.13
N LEU A 466 -9.71 24.46 27.10
CA LEU A 466 -9.46 23.21 26.37
C LEU A 466 -9.61 23.38 24.85
N GLN A 467 -10.64 24.08 24.38
CA GLN A 467 -10.90 24.33 22.96
C GLN A 467 -9.75 25.11 22.29
N GLU A 468 -9.24 26.15 22.95
CA GLU A 468 -8.08 26.93 22.51
C GLU A 468 -6.73 26.26 22.88
N SER A 469 -6.80 25.17 23.64
CA SER A 469 -5.65 24.36 24.06
C SER A 469 -4.60 25.16 24.85
N LEU A 470 -5.04 25.99 25.79
CA LEU A 470 -4.19 26.84 26.64
C LEU A 470 -3.32 26.05 27.61
N ASN A 471 -2.09 26.51 27.86
CA ASN A 471 -1.05 25.84 28.65
C ASN A 471 -1.16 26.12 30.15
N ARG A 472 -1.33 27.36 30.56
CA ARG A 472 -1.36 27.76 31.98
C ARG A 472 -2.59 27.22 32.72
N PRO A 473 -3.82 27.25 32.15
CA PRO A 473 -5.00 26.79 32.86
C PRO A 473 -4.92 25.33 33.34
N VAL A 474 -4.43 24.40 32.53
CA VAL A 474 -4.34 22.99 32.94
C VAL A 474 -3.37 22.78 34.10
N VAL A 475 -2.27 23.55 34.16
CA VAL A 475 -1.30 23.49 35.26
C VAL A 475 -1.92 24.08 36.53
N ARG A 476 -2.61 25.22 36.42
CA ARG A 476 -3.29 25.87 37.54
C ARG A 476 -4.38 24.98 38.14
N LEU A 477 -5.18 24.32 37.28
CA LEU A 477 -6.21 23.39 37.73
C LEU A 477 -5.60 22.15 38.40
N ALA A 478 -4.47 21.65 37.91
CA ALA A 478 -3.77 20.55 38.56
C ALA A 478 -3.25 20.94 39.96
N GLU A 479 -2.80 22.18 40.15
CA GLU A 479 -2.45 22.72 41.46
C GLU A 479 -3.68 22.82 42.37
N GLN A 480 -4.79 23.38 41.88
CA GLN A 480 -6.03 23.60 42.63
C GLN A 480 -6.71 22.28 43.05
N TYR A 481 -6.83 21.31 42.15
CA TYR A 481 -7.47 20.01 42.41
C TYR A 481 -6.50 18.99 43.03
N GLY A 482 -5.21 19.33 43.10
CA GLY A 482 -4.16 18.56 43.75
C GLY A 482 -3.42 17.60 42.81
N PHE A 483 -2.14 17.87 42.59
CA PHE A 483 -1.25 17.06 41.75
C PHE A 483 -1.25 15.57 42.10
N LYS A 484 -1.24 15.23 43.40
CA LYS A 484 -1.22 13.83 43.85
C LYS A 484 -2.50 13.07 43.47
N LYS A 485 -3.67 13.72 43.52
CA LYS A 485 -4.94 13.10 43.11
C LYS A 485 -4.97 12.88 41.59
N LEU A 486 -4.58 13.91 40.82
CA LEU A 486 -4.50 13.82 39.37
C LEU A 486 -3.45 12.79 38.92
N GLU A 487 -2.32 12.69 39.61
CA GLU A 487 -1.27 11.69 39.36
C GLU A 487 -1.81 10.26 39.43
N THR A 488 -2.50 9.91 40.53
CA THR A 488 -3.09 8.58 40.71
C THR A 488 -4.05 8.24 39.57
N LEU A 489 -4.96 9.16 39.23
CA LEU A 489 -5.90 8.96 38.12
C LEU A 489 -5.19 8.87 36.77
N THR A 490 -4.14 9.67 36.55
CA THR A 490 -3.42 9.69 35.27
C THR A 490 -2.62 8.41 35.06
N LYS A 491 -2.00 7.85 36.11
CA LYS A 491 -1.23 6.59 36.04
C LYS A 491 -2.05 5.40 35.52
N GLU A 492 -3.36 5.40 35.77
CA GLU A 492 -4.29 4.39 35.22
C GLU A 492 -4.39 4.44 33.69
N TYR A 493 -4.14 5.59 33.08
CA TYR A 493 -4.15 5.76 31.63
C TYR A 493 -2.73 5.75 31.05
N ILE A 494 -1.78 6.31 31.79
CA ILE A 494 -0.41 6.57 31.34
C ILE A 494 0.57 6.00 32.37
N PRO A 495 0.88 4.69 32.32
CA PRO A 495 1.78 4.06 33.28
C PRO A 495 3.21 4.65 33.27
N SER A 496 3.62 5.26 32.15
CA SER A 496 4.93 5.90 31.97
C SER A 496 5.04 7.32 32.57
N LEU A 497 4.00 7.82 33.23
CA LEU A 497 4.00 9.14 33.85
C LEU A 497 5.11 9.26 34.92
N LYS A 498 5.97 10.27 34.80
CA LYS A 498 6.99 10.56 35.81
C LYS A 498 6.35 11.18 37.05
N THR A 499 6.83 10.76 38.22
CA THR A 499 6.30 11.16 39.53
C THR A 499 7.41 11.55 40.50
N PRO A 500 7.15 12.47 41.44
CA PRO A 500 5.86 13.10 41.73
C PRO A 500 5.48 14.18 40.69
N LEU A 501 4.21 14.25 40.28
CA LEU A 501 3.74 15.04 39.13
C LEU A 501 3.94 16.56 39.33
N ASP A 502 3.89 17.03 40.57
CA ASP A 502 4.19 18.42 40.95
C ASP A 502 5.65 18.82 40.68
N GLN A 503 6.57 17.85 40.60
CA GLN A 503 7.98 18.05 40.21
C GLN A 503 8.22 17.88 38.70
N TYR A 504 7.23 17.33 37.96
CA TYR A 504 7.28 17.17 36.50
C TYR A 504 6.02 17.74 35.80
N PRO A 505 5.59 18.98 36.09
CA PRO A 505 4.32 19.53 35.61
C PRO A 505 4.31 19.80 34.10
N SER A 506 5.48 19.87 33.45
CA SER A 506 5.59 19.99 31.99
C SER A 506 4.95 18.82 31.24
N GLN A 507 4.78 17.66 31.89
CA GLN A 507 4.05 16.52 31.34
C GLN A 507 2.58 16.86 31.03
N LEU A 508 1.96 17.77 31.80
CA LEU A 508 0.60 18.27 31.53
C LEU A 508 0.49 19.01 30.19
N LEU A 509 1.62 19.49 29.67
CA LEU A 509 1.73 20.16 28.38
C LEU A 509 2.20 19.22 27.26
N GLY A 510 2.42 17.94 27.57
CA GLY A 510 2.84 16.93 26.60
C GLY A 510 4.34 16.63 26.56
N SER A 511 5.10 16.98 27.61
CA SER A 511 6.50 16.58 27.77
C SER A 511 6.64 15.09 28.16
N ILE A 512 5.92 14.24 27.45
CA ILE A 512 5.92 12.78 27.56
C ILE A 512 5.97 12.18 26.16
N GLU A 513 6.66 11.06 26.02
CA GLU A 513 6.78 10.35 24.76
C GLU A 513 5.91 9.09 24.79
N LEU A 514 5.05 8.95 23.78
CA LEU A 514 4.18 7.79 23.60
C LEU A 514 4.22 7.35 22.14
N SER A 515 4.00 6.05 21.89
CA SER A 515 3.78 5.56 20.54
C SER A 515 2.40 5.95 20.04
N VAL A 516 2.18 5.86 18.73
CA VAL A 516 0.87 6.15 18.13
C VAL A 516 -0.19 5.19 18.66
N PHE A 517 0.19 3.92 18.86
CA PHE A 517 -0.70 2.92 19.44
C PHE A 517 -1.02 3.19 20.92
N GLU A 518 -0.03 3.57 21.73
CA GLU A 518 -0.26 3.93 23.14
C GLU A 518 -1.24 5.10 23.25
N LEU A 519 -1.07 6.16 22.44
CA LEU A 519 -1.98 7.30 22.45
C LEU A 519 -3.40 6.90 21.98
N PHE A 520 -3.50 6.04 20.97
CA PHE A 520 -4.79 5.50 20.51
C PHE A 520 -5.53 4.76 21.64
N GLU A 521 -4.84 3.87 22.36
CA GLU A 521 -5.43 3.09 23.46
C GLU A 521 -5.83 3.97 24.66
N ILE A 522 -5.04 4.99 24.99
CA ILE A 522 -5.38 5.97 26.03
C ILE A 522 -6.72 6.66 25.70
N TYR A 523 -6.85 7.13 24.46
CA TYR A 523 -8.08 7.77 24.01
C TYR A 523 -9.24 6.79 23.95
N ARG A 524 -9.01 5.57 23.47
CA ARG A 524 -10.04 4.52 23.41
C ARG A 524 -10.59 4.24 24.80
N LYS A 525 -9.71 4.07 25.81
CA LYS A 525 -10.09 3.88 27.21
C LYS A 525 -10.88 5.07 27.75
N LEU A 526 -10.43 6.30 27.49
CA LEU A 526 -11.11 7.52 27.94
C LEU A 526 -12.52 7.62 27.38
N LEU A 527 -12.67 7.47 26.06
CA LEU A 527 -13.95 7.65 25.37
C LEU A 527 -14.96 6.56 25.77
N ILE A 528 -14.51 5.31 25.97
CA ILE A 528 -15.35 4.25 26.52
C ILE A 528 -15.81 4.61 27.95
N SER A 529 -14.91 5.16 28.78
CA SER A 529 -15.24 5.56 30.15
C SER A 529 -16.26 6.71 30.18
N GLU A 530 -16.08 7.74 29.36
CA GLU A 530 -17.02 8.85 29.22
C GLU A 530 -18.40 8.35 28.77
N CYS A 531 -18.45 7.51 27.73
CA CYS A 531 -19.71 6.97 27.26
C CYS A 531 -20.38 6.02 28.27
N SER A 532 -19.61 5.25 29.03
CA SER A 532 -20.17 4.43 30.11
C SER A 532 -20.83 5.29 31.19
N GLN A 533 -20.27 6.46 31.52
CA GLN A 533 -20.88 7.39 32.48
C GLN A 533 -22.18 8.01 31.96
N VAL A 534 -22.22 8.35 30.67
CA VAL A 534 -23.45 8.83 30.02
C VAL A 534 -24.53 7.76 30.04
N SER A 535 -24.21 6.53 29.62
CA SER A 535 -25.17 5.41 29.62
C SER A 535 -25.68 5.04 31.01
N LYS A 536 -24.90 5.29 32.07
CA LYS A 536 -25.30 5.08 33.47
C LYS A 536 -26.07 6.25 34.07
N GLY A 537 -26.28 7.34 33.33
CA GLY A 537 -26.93 8.57 33.83
C GLY A 537 -26.11 9.35 34.86
N VAL A 538 -24.82 9.03 35.02
CA VAL A 538 -23.92 9.72 35.97
C VAL A 538 -23.48 11.08 35.42
N LYS A 539 -23.40 11.20 34.09
CA LYS A 539 -22.88 12.37 33.39
C LYS A 539 -23.77 12.67 32.18
N LYS A 540 -24.05 13.93 31.88
CA LYS A 540 -24.82 14.27 30.66
C LYS A 540 -23.92 14.26 29.43
N TRP A 541 -24.49 14.01 28.25
CA TRP A 541 -23.74 14.02 26.97
C TRP A 541 -23.00 15.35 26.75
N ASP A 542 -23.68 16.44 27.05
CA ASP A 542 -23.23 17.82 26.93
C ASP A 542 -22.01 18.14 27.82
N GLU A 543 -21.84 17.38 28.91
CA GLU A 543 -20.71 17.45 29.84
C GLU A 543 -19.55 16.54 29.42
N THR A 544 -19.65 15.79 28.32
CA THR A 544 -18.55 14.93 27.86
C THR A 544 -17.47 15.73 27.13
N VAL A 545 -16.23 15.25 27.21
CA VAL A 545 -15.13 15.83 26.41
C VAL A 545 -15.36 15.66 24.90
N LEU A 546 -16.12 14.63 24.51
CA LEU A 546 -16.57 14.40 23.13
C LEU A 546 -17.37 15.60 22.62
N ASN A 547 -18.37 16.03 23.38
CA ASN A 547 -19.20 17.18 23.03
C ASN A 547 -18.41 18.51 23.11
N VAL A 548 -17.60 18.70 24.15
CA VAL A 548 -16.79 19.92 24.34
C VAL A 548 -15.87 20.19 23.15
N LEU A 549 -15.28 19.15 22.56
CA LEU A 549 -14.39 19.25 21.40
C LEU A 549 -15.05 18.89 20.05
N SER A 550 -16.38 18.85 20.01
CA SER A 550 -17.14 18.45 18.81
C SER A 550 -17.26 19.54 17.73
N ASP A 551 -17.13 20.81 18.10
CA ASP A 551 -17.32 21.95 17.18
C ASP A 551 -15.98 22.42 16.60
N PRO A 552 -15.65 22.13 15.34
CA PRO A 552 -14.36 22.49 14.76
C PRO A 552 -14.18 24.02 14.65
N ARG A 553 -15.25 24.82 14.75
CA ARG A 553 -15.17 26.30 14.71
C ARG A 553 -14.72 26.89 16.03
N LYS A 554 -14.79 26.13 17.13
CA LYS A 554 -14.37 26.58 18.47
C LYS A 554 -12.97 26.10 18.84
N THR A 555 -12.48 25.04 18.22
CA THR A 555 -11.18 24.42 18.55
C THR A 555 -9.99 25.07 17.83
N THR A 556 -8.79 24.56 18.09
CA THR A 556 -7.53 24.99 17.46
C THR A 556 -7.52 24.93 15.93
N ILE A 557 -8.41 24.16 15.31
CA ILE A 557 -8.53 24.02 13.86
C ILE A 557 -9.49 25.05 13.22
N ARG A 558 -10.09 25.96 14.00
CA ARG A 558 -11.12 26.92 13.52
C ARG A 558 -10.75 27.74 12.30
N LYS A 559 -9.47 28.11 12.16
CA LYS A 559 -8.98 28.93 11.04
C LYS A 559 -8.72 28.13 9.76
N ILE A 560 -8.55 26.81 9.87
CA ILE A 560 -8.10 25.93 8.79
C ILE A 560 -9.14 24.90 8.35
N VAL A 561 -10.17 24.65 9.17
CA VAL A 561 -11.29 23.78 8.80
C VAL A 561 -11.98 24.30 7.54
N SER A 562 -12.13 23.41 6.57
CA SER A 562 -12.78 23.66 5.28
C SER A 562 -14.25 24.02 5.46
N LYS A 563 -14.80 24.80 4.51
CA LYS A 563 -16.20 25.23 4.55
C LYS A 563 -17.16 24.04 4.65
N ASP A 564 -16.85 22.95 3.95
CA ASP A 564 -17.67 21.75 3.90
C ASP A 564 -17.72 20.99 5.25
N LEU A 565 -16.70 21.13 6.11
CA LEU A 565 -16.64 20.50 7.44
C LEU A 565 -17.03 21.44 8.59
N ARG A 566 -17.11 22.76 8.38
CA ARG A 566 -17.38 23.75 9.45
C ARG A 566 -18.72 23.55 10.15
N GLY A 567 -19.72 23.04 9.45
CA GLY A 567 -21.06 22.79 9.99
C GLY A 567 -21.22 21.41 10.63
N LEU A 568 -20.22 20.54 10.50
CA LEU A 568 -20.29 19.16 10.97
C LEU A 568 -19.67 19.01 12.35
N LYS A 569 -20.18 18.04 13.12
CA LYS A 569 -19.70 17.71 14.46
C LYS A 569 -18.83 16.47 14.42
N PHE A 570 -17.63 16.56 14.97
CA PHE A 570 -16.72 15.44 15.21
C PHE A 570 -15.77 15.82 16.33
N PHE A 571 -15.34 14.85 17.13
CA PHE A 571 -14.32 15.10 18.14
C PHE A 571 -12.96 15.29 17.48
N GLY A 572 -12.20 16.30 17.89
CA GLY A 572 -10.85 16.54 17.36
C GLY A 572 -9.91 17.26 18.34
N LYS A 573 -8.69 16.76 18.48
CA LYS A 573 -7.62 17.42 19.25
C LYS A 573 -6.29 17.43 18.50
N THR A 574 -5.70 18.61 18.37
CA THR A 574 -4.32 18.78 17.86
C THR A 574 -3.28 18.60 18.97
N GLY A 575 -2.12 18.04 18.60
CA GLY A 575 -0.89 18.05 19.39
C GLY A 575 0.26 18.58 18.55
N THR A 576 1.16 19.34 19.16
CA THR A 576 2.38 19.82 18.50
C THR A 576 3.47 19.90 19.55
N SER A 577 4.59 19.21 19.30
CA SER A 577 5.77 19.32 20.16
C SER A 577 6.55 20.61 19.88
N ASN A 578 7.44 20.98 20.78
CA ASN A 578 8.36 22.09 20.55
C ASN A 578 9.17 21.83 19.27
N ASN A 579 9.46 22.90 18.54
CA ASN A 579 10.18 22.85 17.25
C ASN A 579 9.45 22.09 16.13
N GLY A 580 8.17 21.74 16.30
CA GLY A 580 7.32 21.19 15.22
C GLY A 580 7.72 19.79 14.73
N TYR A 581 8.53 19.05 15.49
CA TYR A 581 8.98 17.72 15.10
C TYR A 581 7.90 16.65 15.17
N ASP A 582 6.94 16.79 16.10
CA ASP A 582 5.87 15.83 16.32
C ASP A 582 4.53 16.54 16.24
N ASN A 583 3.72 16.17 15.26
CA ASN A 583 2.44 16.80 14.98
C ASN A 583 1.33 15.76 15.00
N TRP A 584 0.33 15.99 15.84
CA TRP A 584 -0.71 15.02 16.13
C TRP A 584 -2.09 15.56 15.79
N PHE A 585 -2.96 14.65 15.36
CA PHE A 585 -4.39 14.86 15.36
C PHE A 585 -5.09 13.59 15.83
N VAL A 586 -5.85 13.71 16.92
CA VAL A 586 -6.71 12.65 17.45
C VAL A 586 -8.15 13.01 17.10
N PHE A 587 -8.93 12.07 16.58
CA PHE A 587 -10.30 12.32 16.16
C PHE A 587 -11.25 11.17 16.48
N TYR A 588 -12.53 11.48 16.64
CA TYR A 588 -13.62 10.50 16.60
C TYR A 588 -14.73 11.05 15.70
N ASP A 589 -15.03 10.31 14.63
CA ASP A 589 -15.89 10.75 13.52
C ASP A 589 -17.31 10.19 13.58
N GLY A 590 -17.68 9.61 14.74
CA GLY A 590 -18.93 8.88 14.97
C GLY A 590 -18.87 7.39 14.62
N TRP A 591 -17.86 6.94 13.86
CA TRP A 591 -17.67 5.52 13.53
C TRP A 591 -16.36 4.96 14.10
N ASN A 592 -15.29 5.75 13.99
CA ASN A 592 -13.92 5.37 14.25
C ASN A 592 -13.21 6.43 15.08
N LEU A 593 -12.45 5.96 16.07
CA LEU A 593 -11.39 6.72 16.71
C LEU A 593 -10.14 6.61 15.84
N GLY A 594 -9.40 7.69 15.68
CA GLY A 594 -8.11 7.65 15.00
C GLY A 594 -7.09 8.59 15.58
N VAL A 595 -5.81 8.20 15.44
CA VAL A 595 -4.63 8.99 15.79
C VAL A 595 -3.75 9.09 14.56
N ILE A 596 -3.42 10.32 14.18
CA ILE A 596 -2.51 10.63 13.07
C ILE A 596 -1.31 11.37 13.64
N TRP A 597 -0.11 10.82 13.46
CA TRP A 597 1.16 11.48 13.72
C TRP A 597 1.85 11.81 12.41
N THR A 598 2.39 13.03 12.31
CA THR A 598 3.25 13.50 11.22
C THR A 598 4.47 14.16 11.81
N GLY A 599 5.67 13.76 11.40
CA GLY A 599 6.87 14.28 12.03
C GLY A 599 8.18 13.75 11.48
N VAL A 600 9.28 14.13 12.13
CA VAL A 600 10.63 13.62 11.83
C VAL A 600 10.81 12.25 12.48
N ASP A 601 11.15 11.27 11.67
CA ASP A 601 11.19 9.86 12.04
C ASP A 601 12.62 9.36 12.33
N SER A 602 13.62 10.18 12.05
CA SER A 602 15.04 9.96 12.34
C SER A 602 15.57 10.88 13.42
N LYS A 603 16.91 10.93 13.54
CA LYS A 603 17.59 11.97 14.31
C LYS A 603 17.13 13.36 13.83
N ARG A 604 16.76 14.20 14.78
CA ARG A 604 16.31 15.58 14.56
C ARG A 604 17.52 16.46 14.26
N SER A 605 17.40 17.32 13.26
CA SER A 605 18.49 18.22 12.83
C SER A 605 18.85 19.29 13.87
N GLY A 606 17.95 19.55 14.82
CA GLY A 606 18.05 20.68 15.75
C GLY A 606 17.42 21.96 15.22
N LYS A 607 17.07 22.02 13.92
CA LYS A 607 16.37 23.17 13.31
C LYS A 607 14.87 23.13 13.62
N GLY A 608 14.34 24.25 14.10
CA GLY A 608 12.90 24.37 14.34
C GLY A 608 12.08 24.26 13.05
N LEU A 609 11.15 23.30 12.99
CA LEU A 609 10.21 23.16 11.90
C LEU A 609 8.97 24.01 12.19
N ARG A 610 8.54 24.82 11.20
CA ARG A 610 7.25 25.54 11.27
C ARG A 610 6.11 24.62 10.85
N LEU A 611 6.08 23.42 11.42
CA LEU A 611 5.04 22.41 11.24
C LEU A 611 4.14 22.41 12.47
N PHE A 612 2.84 22.25 12.21
CA PHE A 612 1.82 22.22 13.25
C PHE A 612 0.84 21.08 12.96
N GLY A 613 0.23 20.52 14.01
CA GLY A 613 -0.81 19.48 13.91
C GLY A 613 -1.96 19.88 12.98
N GLY A 614 -2.32 21.16 12.96
CA GLY A 614 -3.34 21.70 12.07
C GLY A 614 -2.97 21.63 10.58
N THR A 615 -1.72 21.95 10.21
CA THR A 615 -1.29 22.01 8.81
C THR A 615 -0.80 20.66 8.26
N THR A 616 -0.67 19.66 9.12
CA THR A 616 -0.16 18.32 8.81
C THR A 616 -1.22 17.24 9.10
N SER A 617 -1.23 16.68 10.30
CA SER A 617 -2.08 15.55 10.70
C SER A 617 -3.58 15.83 10.56
N TYR A 618 -4.03 17.05 10.88
CA TYR A 618 -5.43 17.44 10.64
C TYR A 618 -5.75 17.57 9.15
N ARG A 619 -4.81 18.09 8.34
CA ARG A 619 -4.99 18.20 6.88
C ARG A 619 -5.20 16.83 6.24
N ILE A 620 -4.46 15.81 6.70
CA ILE A 620 -4.64 14.41 6.28
C ILE A 620 -6.06 13.93 6.61
N PHE A 621 -6.51 14.13 7.85
CA PHE A 621 -7.86 13.78 8.29
C PHE A 621 -8.95 14.49 7.47
N GLN A 622 -8.82 15.80 7.26
CA GLN A 622 -9.78 16.58 6.48
C GLN A 622 -9.89 16.09 5.04
N ASP A 623 -8.76 15.92 4.35
CA ASP A 623 -8.75 15.46 2.96
C ASP A 623 -9.32 14.02 2.84
N PHE A 624 -9.04 13.16 3.84
CA PHE A 624 -9.65 11.83 3.98
C PHE A 624 -11.17 11.91 4.13
N LEU A 625 -11.69 12.66 5.10
CA LEU A 625 -13.14 12.77 5.33
C LEU A 625 -13.91 13.27 4.11
N LEU A 626 -13.36 14.26 3.39
CA LEU A 626 -14.04 14.88 2.25
C LEU A 626 -14.18 13.96 1.03
N THR A 627 -13.37 12.89 0.93
CA THR A 627 -13.27 12.07 -0.29
C THR A 627 -13.40 10.57 -0.07
N ARG A 628 -13.56 10.11 1.19
CA ARG A 628 -13.69 8.69 1.54
C ARG A 628 -15.01 8.04 1.12
N GLY A 629 -15.99 8.83 0.67
CA GLY A 629 -17.29 8.33 0.24
C GLY A 629 -18.18 7.80 1.38
N ARG A 630 -17.94 8.25 2.61
CA ARG A 630 -18.68 7.83 3.81
C ARG A 630 -19.01 9.05 4.66
N ARG A 631 -20.26 9.14 5.11
CA ARG A 631 -20.74 10.23 5.98
C ARG A 631 -20.14 10.10 7.37
N LEU A 632 -20.15 11.21 8.12
CA LEU A 632 -19.87 11.16 9.55
C LEU A 632 -20.97 10.36 10.26
N GLY A 633 -20.58 9.64 11.30
CA GLY A 633 -21.54 8.99 12.19
C GLY A 633 -22.14 10.03 13.11
N GLU A 634 -23.24 9.67 13.76
CA GLU A 634 -23.75 10.47 14.85
C GLU A 634 -22.72 10.47 15.99
N LEU A 635 -22.41 11.67 16.47
CA LEU A 635 -21.52 11.84 17.62
C LEU A 635 -22.39 11.69 18.87
N SER A 636 -22.54 10.46 19.35
CA SER A 636 -23.27 10.14 20.57
C SER A 636 -22.59 8.99 21.32
N CYS A 637 -22.99 8.81 22.59
CA CYS A 637 -22.61 7.65 23.40
C CYS A 637 -23.68 6.54 23.37
N GLU A 638 -24.81 6.77 22.69
CA GLU A 638 -25.83 5.77 22.47
C GLU A 638 -25.43 4.88 21.27
N LYS A 639 -25.94 3.65 21.23
CA LYS A 639 -25.56 2.71 20.16
C LYS A 639 -25.94 3.32 18.80
N ASN A 640 -24.95 3.49 17.93
CA ASN A 640 -25.17 3.73 16.51
C ASN A 640 -25.79 2.47 15.87
N GLU A 641 -27.10 2.29 16.01
CA GLU A 641 -27.87 1.66 14.94
C GLU A 641 -27.87 2.65 13.76
N PRO A 642 -27.62 2.19 12.52
CA PRO A 642 -27.74 3.06 11.37
C PRO A 642 -29.16 3.62 11.33
N LEU A 643 -29.29 4.95 11.43
CA LEU A 643 -30.56 5.66 11.34
C LEU A 643 -31.34 5.14 10.12
N SER A 644 -32.42 4.42 10.38
CA SER A 644 -33.45 4.15 9.38
C SER A 644 -34.34 5.38 9.30
N ARG A 645 -34.07 6.24 8.32
CA ARG A 645 -35.05 6.98 7.49
C ARG A 645 -34.36 7.89 6.50
#